data_AF-A0A8T4YWX1-F1
#
_entry.id   AF-A0A8T4YWX1-F1
#
_cell.length_a   1.000
_cell.length_b   1.000
_cell.length_c   1.000
_cell.angle_alpha   90.00
_cell.angle_beta   90.00
_cell.angle_gamma   90.00
#
_symmetry.space_group_name_H-M   'P 1'
#
loop_
_entity.id
_entity.type
_entity.pdbx_description
1 polymer ?
#
loop_
_entity_poly.entity_id
_entity_poly.type
_entity_poly.pdbx_seq_one_letter_code
_entity_poly.pdbx_strand_id
1 'polypeptide(L)'
;MEEKKLKIMAKVSIPLMALLLLLLFSPLVGVSLAQEEKIVFRRPWGYNPPPVGHWNYFASGCLPTWLVYEPLTHYFPANGSYLPHLAENWTYEDYMVFTLKLRKGVKWHDGSEFNATDIWATWHCIYLLKDRAWYYLKNITIVDSHTLVFYMKEKNDYCPFYILWHWVALPRMIYGDIARRVYELIKQGYDIFADEKPFVDLRTEMLNLRPEKPIGTGPFKLKSVSETEIVLEKFEEYWRGVPDIDEVHLVRVTATDVLWAMLSEGLFDYHWAIPTKEQHDLMVGKPYWKIIGVPRPVGITLYFNNRPTRPDGSPNPLYYKEVRQAIAYGINRTEVAYVQYPAGATPAKYNVGFNPAGLYAVLNQSFIDTWLKDFTYDYNPAKAEELLRKIGCTKGPDGIYRMPDGTKLEFTMKAAGYISIEAMEAIAAQLSKIGIKVTPIWMDSAVFFSPEGDFYQGRYDIGVGVYGGAAFSFDEYYHKYLHLYPGHGMNKIQRVPWRAEPVNVTELILYAQTYPAKCTLEERNEIYAILSYITCSEVPVFTLYSPTAYMYLNVHTFGGWPDPNDIYWLGLGSYEAHGSSYLFRWLMIKPNFDLTISVSPEGGGTTSPAPGTTRQTKGTKVTVTATPASGFAFKEWRLDGVSAGTSPTITVTIDKKTSLEAVFVPMFGLTIKVTPSEGGSTSPAPGTYSYVMGDKVTVTASPAFGYTFKEWRLDGVSAGTSPTITVTIDATHTLEAVFERIPYELYIGVPVAIVVIALAAFFLLRRRRRVKA
;
A
#
# COMPACT_ATOMS: atom_id res chain seq x y z
N MET A 1 7.55 8.39 58.15
CA MET A 1 8.92 8.33 57.61
C MET A 1 9.01 7.55 56.28
N GLU A 2 7.90 6.99 55.78
CA GLU A 2 7.81 6.33 54.46
C GLU A 2 7.34 7.25 53.32
N GLU A 3 6.53 8.29 53.59
CA GLU A 3 6.11 9.24 52.54
C GLU A 3 7.23 10.13 51.98
N LYS A 4 8.33 10.32 52.74
CA LYS A 4 9.48 11.10 52.29
C LYS A 4 10.44 10.30 51.39
N LYS A 5 10.40 8.96 51.42
CA LYS A 5 11.21 8.10 50.54
C LYS A 5 10.58 7.94 49.15
N LEU A 6 9.25 7.94 49.06
CA LEU A 6 8.53 7.80 47.79
C LEU A 6 8.66 9.05 46.87
N LYS A 7 8.74 10.25 47.46
CA LYS A 7 8.92 11.51 46.69
C LYS A 7 10.36 11.75 46.19
N ILE A 8 11.35 11.01 46.72
CA ILE A 8 12.75 11.11 46.28
C ILE A 8 13.04 10.10 45.15
N MET A 9 12.38 8.94 45.14
CA MET A 9 12.51 7.96 44.04
C MET A 9 11.85 8.39 42.72
N ALA A 10 10.86 9.30 42.76
CA ALA A 10 10.19 9.84 41.56
C ALA A 10 10.96 10.98 40.85
N LYS A 11 12.00 11.55 41.48
CA LYS A 11 12.82 12.63 40.87
C LYS A 11 14.19 12.17 40.36
N VAL A 12 14.58 10.93 40.62
CA VAL A 12 15.90 10.37 40.23
C VAL A 12 15.79 9.30 39.13
N SER A 13 14.59 8.82 38.82
CA SER A 13 14.34 7.77 37.81
C SER A 13 14.17 8.30 36.37
N ILE A 14 13.78 9.57 36.18
CA ILE A 14 13.66 10.17 34.84
C ILE A 14 15.04 10.56 34.25
N PRO A 15 16.02 11.09 35.00
CA PRO A 15 17.35 11.35 34.47
C PRO A 15 18.16 10.08 34.22
N LEU A 16 17.96 9.01 35.01
CA LEU A 16 18.73 7.77 34.90
C LEU A 16 18.31 6.93 33.67
N MET A 17 17.05 7.00 33.26
CA MET A 17 16.54 6.35 32.04
C MET A 17 16.97 7.10 30.76
N ALA A 18 17.10 8.43 30.85
CA ALA A 18 17.74 9.24 29.80
C ALA A 18 19.26 9.00 29.71
N LEU A 19 19.93 8.76 30.84
CA LEU A 19 21.37 8.42 30.87
C LEU A 19 21.66 7.02 30.30
N LEU A 20 20.77 6.05 30.50
CA LEU A 20 20.86 4.70 29.91
C LEU A 20 20.60 4.68 28.40
N LEU A 21 19.78 5.62 27.88
CA LEU A 21 19.61 5.86 26.44
C LEU A 21 20.79 6.63 25.82
N LEU A 22 21.51 7.45 26.61
CA LEU A 22 22.71 8.19 26.17
C LEU A 22 24.00 7.36 26.20
N LEU A 23 24.07 6.31 27.02
CA LEU A 23 25.25 5.43 27.09
C LEU A 23 25.35 4.41 25.95
N LEU A 24 24.34 4.32 25.07
CA LEU A 24 24.40 3.55 23.82
C LEU A 24 25.17 4.29 22.69
N PHE A 25 25.62 5.53 22.92
CA PHE A 25 26.37 6.31 21.94
C PHE A 25 27.64 6.92 22.54
N SER A 26 28.65 6.08 22.77
CA SER A 26 30.04 6.56 22.91
C SER A 26 30.77 6.33 21.58
N PRO A 27 31.30 7.36 20.90
CA PRO A 27 32.12 7.13 19.73
C PRO A 27 33.52 6.71 20.19
N LEU A 28 33.76 5.40 20.23
CA LEU A 28 35.12 4.89 20.11
C LEU A 28 35.61 5.31 18.72
N VAL A 29 36.61 6.20 18.69
CA VAL A 29 37.33 6.58 17.48
C VAL A 29 38.16 5.37 17.03
N GLY A 30 37.47 4.41 16.42
CA GLY A 30 38.05 3.49 15.46
C GLY A 30 37.72 4.03 14.07
N VAL A 31 38.69 3.98 13.16
CA VAL A 31 38.42 4.19 11.73
C VAL A 31 37.49 3.06 11.29
N SER A 32 36.20 3.30 11.43
CA SER A 32 35.13 2.44 10.93
C SER A 32 35.05 2.68 9.44
N LEU A 33 35.34 1.63 8.66
CA LEU A 33 34.81 1.53 7.31
C LEU A 33 33.29 1.62 7.47
N ALA A 34 32.68 2.71 7.02
CA ALA A 34 31.25 2.96 7.18
C ALA A 34 30.46 1.76 6.66
N GLN A 35 29.94 0.95 7.58
CA GLN A 35 28.98 -0.09 7.25
C GLN A 35 27.72 0.63 6.78
N GLU A 36 27.25 0.34 5.57
CA GLU A 36 26.00 0.91 5.07
C GLU A 36 24.91 0.64 6.11
N GLU A 37 24.23 1.72 6.53
CA GLU A 37 23.18 1.66 7.52
C GLU A 37 22.02 0.84 6.95
N LYS A 38 21.59 -0.21 7.67
CA LYS A 38 20.51 -1.08 7.22
C LYS A 38 19.20 -0.31 7.04
N ILE A 39 18.51 -0.59 5.96
CA ILE A 39 17.17 -0.05 5.69
C ILE A 39 16.15 -0.89 6.45
N VAL A 40 15.61 -0.33 7.53
CA VAL A 40 14.68 -1.04 8.43
C VAL A 40 13.28 -0.43 8.34
N PHE A 41 12.29 -1.26 8.06
CA PHE A 41 10.87 -0.91 8.13
C PHE A 41 10.27 -1.36 9.46
N ARG A 42 9.71 -0.43 10.22
CA ARG A 42 9.17 -0.65 11.56
C ARG A 42 7.66 -0.50 11.58
N ARG A 43 6.97 -1.44 12.20
CA ARG A 43 5.54 -1.29 12.51
C ARG A 43 5.21 -1.90 13.87
N PRO A 44 4.19 -1.40 14.57
CA PRO A 44 3.69 -2.07 15.75
C PRO A 44 2.95 -3.35 15.34
N TRP A 45 3.04 -4.38 16.19
CA TRP A 45 2.25 -5.60 16.06
C TRP A 45 1.99 -6.25 17.42
N GLY A 46 0.73 -6.61 17.68
CA GLY A 46 0.36 -7.39 18.86
C GLY A 46 0.60 -8.89 18.62
N TYR A 47 1.49 -9.51 19.40
CA TYR A 47 1.64 -10.96 19.40
C TYR A 47 1.99 -11.49 20.79
N ASN A 48 1.76 -12.78 21.00
CA ASN A 48 2.24 -13.49 22.18
C ASN A 48 3.59 -14.12 21.84
N PRO A 49 4.66 -13.88 22.60
CA PRO A 49 5.94 -14.53 22.35
C PRO A 49 5.84 -16.06 22.46
N PRO A 50 6.78 -16.80 21.85
CA PRO A 50 6.93 -18.23 22.11
C PRO A 50 7.07 -18.53 23.61
N PRO A 51 6.53 -19.66 24.11
CA PRO A 51 5.92 -20.75 23.35
C PRO A 51 4.42 -20.57 23.08
N VAL A 52 3.78 -19.52 23.61
CA VAL A 52 2.34 -19.27 23.39
C VAL A 52 2.08 -18.93 21.92
N GLY A 53 2.85 -18.01 21.36
CA GLY A 53 2.91 -17.81 19.92
C GLY A 53 3.77 -18.88 19.25
N HIS A 54 3.35 -19.34 18.07
CA HIS A 54 4.06 -20.40 17.32
C HIS A 54 3.91 -20.24 15.80
N TRP A 55 4.60 -21.06 15.01
CA TRP A 55 4.62 -20.96 13.54
C TRP A 55 3.70 -21.93 12.80
N ASN A 56 2.81 -22.61 13.52
CA ASN A 56 1.79 -23.45 12.91
C ASN A 56 0.65 -22.60 12.34
N TYR A 57 0.51 -22.61 11.01
CA TYR A 57 -0.45 -21.79 10.27
C TYR A 57 -1.91 -22.18 10.54
N PHE A 58 -2.17 -23.45 10.87
CA PHE A 58 -3.52 -23.96 11.08
C PHE A 58 -4.02 -23.80 12.52
N ALA A 59 -3.14 -23.47 13.46
CA ALA A 59 -3.47 -23.37 14.87
C ALA A 59 -3.65 -21.92 15.32
N SER A 60 -4.58 -21.70 16.24
CA SER A 60 -4.74 -20.42 16.94
C SER A 60 -3.45 -20.07 17.69
N GLY A 61 -3.07 -18.79 17.71
CA GLY A 61 -1.78 -18.35 18.25
C GLY A 61 -0.64 -18.37 17.22
N CYS A 62 -0.94 -18.60 15.94
CA CYS A 62 0.05 -18.44 14.86
C CYS A 62 0.61 -17.01 14.85
N LEU A 63 1.94 -16.91 14.88
CA LEU A 63 2.66 -15.65 14.73
C LEU A 63 2.52 -15.09 13.31
N PRO A 64 2.74 -13.79 13.10
CA PRO A 64 2.77 -13.14 11.79
C PRO A 64 3.49 -13.87 10.66
N THR A 65 2.76 -14.31 9.61
CA THR A 65 3.36 -14.98 8.45
C THR A 65 3.04 -14.35 7.09
N TRP A 66 2.34 -13.21 7.02
CA TRP A 66 1.85 -12.65 5.73
C TRP A 66 2.94 -12.06 4.82
N LEU A 67 4.16 -11.88 5.31
CA LEU A 67 5.34 -11.55 4.50
C LEU A 67 6.22 -12.76 4.18
N VAL A 68 5.88 -13.91 4.77
CA VAL A 68 6.61 -15.17 4.65
C VAL A 68 5.87 -16.09 3.67
N TYR A 69 4.59 -16.36 3.90
CA TYR A 69 3.75 -17.18 3.01
C TYR A 69 3.02 -16.31 1.98
N GLU A 70 3.02 -16.74 0.72
CA GLU A 70 2.37 -16.03 -0.38
C GLU A 70 1.15 -16.80 -0.91
N PRO A 71 0.09 -16.10 -1.33
CA PRO A 71 -1.03 -16.69 -2.05
C PRO A 71 -0.71 -16.95 -3.52
N LEU A 72 -1.58 -17.71 -4.18
CA LEU A 72 -1.47 -18.00 -5.61
C LEU A 72 -1.62 -16.76 -6.48
N THR A 73 -2.49 -15.82 -6.10
CA THR A 73 -2.72 -14.56 -6.81
C THR A 73 -2.93 -13.40 -5.83
N HIS A 74 -2.96 -12.17 -6.35
CA HIS A 74 -3.59 -11.05 -5.63
C HIS A 74 -4.92 -10.72 -6.29
N TYR A 75 -6.00 -10.72 -5.50
CA TYR A 75 -7.35 -10.41 -5.96
C TYR A 75 -7.69 -8.95 -5.65
N PHE A 76 -8.29 -8.25 -6.63
CA PHE A 76 -8.83 -6.90 -6.48
C PHE A 76 -10.36 -6.97 -6.45
N PRO A 77 -11.00 -7.01 -5.26
CA PRO A 77 -12.45 -7.11 -5.15
C PRO A 77 -13.22 -6.00 -5.85
N ALA A 78 -12.64 -4.81 -5.96
CA ALA A 78 -13.28 -3.64 -6.55
C ALA A 78 -13.64 -3.83 -8.05
N ASN A 79 -12.87 -4.63 -8.78
CA ASN A 79 -13.12 -4.91 -10.21
C ASN A 79 -13.14 -6.41 -10.54
N GLY A 80 -13.02 -7.28 -9.54
CA GLY A 80 -13.05 -8.73 -9.70
C GLY A 80 -11.84 -9.34 -10.40
N SER A 81 -10.74 -8.58 -10.57
CA SER A 81 -9.55 -9.05 -11.29
C SER A 81 -8.56 -9.77 -10.40
N TYR A 82 -7.78 -10.67 -10.99
CA TYR A 82 -6.65 -11.34 -10.37
C TYR A 82 -5.35 -10.89 -11.02
N LEU A 83 -4.36 -10.59 -10.19
CA LEU A 83 -3.00 -10.37 -10.61
C LEU A 83 -2.19 -11.66 -10.37
N PRO A 84 -1.65 -12.30 -11.43
CA PRO A 84 -0.83 -13.49 -11.29
C PRO A 84 0.34 -13.30 -10.33
N HIS A 85 0.60 -14.33 -9.52
CA HIS A 85 1.64 -14.33 -8.50
C HIS A 85 2.38 -15.68 -8.49
N LEU A 86 2.20 -16.53 -7.47
CA LEU A 86 2.74 -17.90 -7.48
C LEU A 86 2.05 -18.77 -8.55
N ALA A 87 0.78 -18.49 -8.86
CA ALA A 87 0.13 -18.96 -10.08
C ALA A 87 0.49 -18.02 -11.24
N GLU A 88 0.93 -18.60 -12.36
CA GLU A 88 1.25 -17.88 -13.58
C GLU A 88 0.02 -17.73 -14.49
N ASN A 89 -0.76 -18.80 -14.64
CA ASN A 89 -2.02 -18.81 -15.37
C ASN A 89 -2.90 -20.01 -14.96
N TRP A 90 -4.14 -20.01 -15.41
CA TRP A 90 -5.10 -21.09 -15.17
C TRP A 90 -6.12 -21.17 -16.29
N THR A 91 -6.73 -22.34 -16.45
CA THR A 91 -7.77 -22.58 -17.45
C THR A 91 -8.92 -23.37 -16.86
N TYR A 92 -10.08 -23.26 -17.52
CA TYR A 92 -11.31 -23.96 -17.16
C TYR A 92 -11.73 -24.84 -18.32
N GLU A 93 -12.02 -26.11 -18.06
CA GLU A 93 -12.70 -26.99 -19.03
C GLU A 93 -14.11 -27.27 -18.52
N ASP A 94 -15.08 -26.61 -19.17
CA ASP A 94 -16.51 -26.70 -18.84
C ASP A 94 -16.85 -26.47 -17.34
N TYR A 95 -15.96 -25.76 -16.63
CA TYR A 95 -16.01 -25.53 -15.17
C TYR A 95 -16.13 -26.82 -14.32
N MET A 96 -15.84 -27.98 -14.91
CA MET A 96 -15.68 -29.25 -14.22
C MET A 96 -14.22 -29.49 -13.85
N VAL A 97 -13.32 -28.93 -14.64
CA VAL A 97 -11.87 -29.10 -14.50
C VAL A 97 -11.23 -27.72 -14.46
N PHE A 98 -10.48 -27.46 -13.40
CA PHE A 98 -9.69 -26.25 -13.23
C PHE A 98 -8.21 -26.60 -13.23
N THR A 99 -7.48 -26.15 -14.23
CA THR A 99 -6.05 -26.42 -14.39
C THR A 99 -5.27 -25.19 -13.95
N LEU A 100 -4.40 -25.36 -12.96
CA LEU A 100 -3.57 -24.32 -12.39
C LEU A 100 -2.11 -24.53 -12.81
N LYS A 101 -1.49 -23.50 -13.40
CA LYS A 101 -0.06 -23.49 -13.71
C LYS A 101 0.69 -22.58 -12.75
N LEU A 102 1.65 -23.16 -12.06
CA LEU A 102 2.51 -22.49 -11.11
C LEU A 102 3.71 -21.86 -11.81
N ARG A 103 4.18 -20.75 -11.24
CA ARG A 103 5.39 -20.07 -11.67
C ARG A 103 6.61 -20.95 -11.41
N LYS A 104 7.48 -21.05 -12.40
CA LYS A 104 8.77 -21.76 -12.32
C LYS A 104 9.83 -20.91 -11.64
N GLY A 105 10.82 -21.57 -11.02
CA GLY A 105 11.99 -20.91 -10.44
C GLY A 105 11.74 -20.23 -9.08
N VAL A 106 10.58 -20.49 -8.47
CA VAL A 106 10.29 -20.03 -7.10
C VAL A 106 10.94 -20.97 -6.10
N LYS A 107 11.59 -20.40 -5.08
CA LYS A 107 12.19 -21.14 -3.98
C LYS A 107 11.52 -20.81 -2.66
N TRP A 108 11.48 -21.82 -1.79
CA TRP A 108 11.26 -21.64 -0.37
C TRP A 108 12.49 -21.02 0.29
N HIS A 109 12.33 -20.42 1.46
CA HIS A 109 13.42 -19.79 2.23
C HIS A 109 14.53 -20.74 2.65
N ASP A 110 14.29 -22.06 2.62
CA ASP A 110 15.29 -23.10 2.87
C ASP A 110 16.05 -23.53 1.61
N GLY A 111 15.76 -22.92 0.45
CA GLY A 111 16.36 -23.21 -0.84
C GLY A 111 15.67 -24.32 -1.64
N SER A 112 14.68 -25.01 -1.05
CA SER A 112 13.91 -26.03 -1.77
C SER A 112 13.00 -25.41 -2.82
N GLU A 113 12.71 -26.16 -3.89
CA GLU A 113 11.86 -25.69 -4.98
C GLU A 113 10.37 -25.69 -4.57
N PHE A 114 9.70 -24.57 -4.82
CA PHE A 114 8.23 -24.46 -4.76
C PHE A 114 7.61 -25.12 -5.98
N ASN A 115 6.68 -26.06 -5.76
CA ASN A 115 6.08 -26.84 -6.84
C ASN A 115 4.66 -27.32 -6.50
N ALA A 116 4.06 -28.08 -7.41
CA ALA A 116 2.69 -28.54 -7.34
C ALA A 116 2.35 -29.35 -6.07
N THR A 117 3.34 -30.05 -5.51
CA THR A 117 3.17 -30.84 -4.28
C THR A 117 2.87 -29.95 -3.07
N ASP A 118 3.34 -28.71 -3.06
CA ASP A 118 3.10 -27.76 -1.95
C ASP A 118 1.63 -27.33 -1.91
N ILE A 119 1.07 -27.01 -3.08
CA ILE A 119 -0.35 -26.66 -3.21
C ILE A 119 -1.22 -27.86 -2.90
N TRP A 120 -0.85 -29.04 -3.42
CA TRP A 120 -1.54 -30.28 -3.11
C TRP A 120 -1.54 -30.55 -1.59
N ALA A 121 -0.41 -30.39 -0.90
CA ALA A 121 -0.31 -30.60 0.53
C ALA A 121 -1.17 -29.61 1.33
N THR A 122 -1.10 -28.33 0.97
CA THR A 122 -1.92 -27.25 1.55
C THR A 122 -3.40 -27.62 1.50
N TRP A 123 -3.88 -28.06 0.33
CA TRP A 123 -5.29 -28.36 0.09
C TRP A 123 -5.79 -29.57 0.89
N HIS A 124 -4.97 -30.61 1.05
CA HIS A 124 -5.32 -31.76 1.88
C HIS A 124 -5.28 -31.44 3.38
N CYS A 125 -4.48 -30.46 3.81
CA CYS A 125 -4.54 -30.01 5.20
C CYS A 125 -5.81 -29.21 5.49
N ILE A 126 -6.23 -28.30 4.60
CA ILE A 126 -7.49 -27.55 4.80
C ILE A 126 -8.74 -28.45 4.69
N TYR A 127 -8.64 -29.64 4.10
CA TYR A 127 -9.69 -30.65 4.18
C TYR A 127 -10.01 -31.02 5.64
N LEU A 128 -9.00 -31.09 6.51
CA LEU A 128 -9.17 -31.35 7.95
C LEU A 128 -9.92 -30.22 8.66
N LEU A 129 -9.95 -29.01 8.09
CA LEU A 129 -10.71 -27.88 8.60
C LEU A 129 -12.15 -27.84 8.07
N LYS A 130 -12.55 -28.85 7.28
CA LYS A 130 -13.84 -28.87 6.57
C LYS A 130 -14.06 -27.60 5.74
N ASP A 131 -12.99 -27.10 5.12
CA ASP A 131 -13.06 -25.89 4.30
C ASP A 131 -14.12 -26.05 3.21
N ARG A 132 -14.93 -25.00 3.03
CA ARG A 132 -16.10 -25.00 2.14
C ARG A 132 -15.80 -25.32 0.69
N ALA A 133 -14.59 -25.06 0.19
CA ALA A 133 -14.23 -25.40 -1.19
C ALA A 133 -14.35 -26.92 -1.43
N TRP A 134 -14.13 -27.75 -0.40
CA TRP A 134 -14.23 -29.21 -0.48
C TRP A 134 -15.66 -29.76 -0.56
N TYR A 135 -16.70 -28.93 -0.33
CA TYR A 135 -18.06 -29.33 -0.69
C TYR A 135 -18.19 -29.54 -2.21
N TYR A 136 -17.49 -28.73 -3.00
CA TYR A 136 -17.56 -28.75 -4.46
C TYR A 136 -16.40 -29.49 -5.13
N LEU A 137 -15.27 -29.66 -4.44
CA LEU A 137 -14.09 -30.32 -4.97
C LEU A 137 -14.19 -31.85 -4.85
N LYS A 138 -13.97 -32.56 -5.95
CA LYS A 138 -13.96 -34.03 -6.03
C LYS A 138 -12.56 -34.59 -5.81
N ASN A 139 -11.55 -34.03 -6.48
CA ASN A 139 -10.17 -34.53 -6.43
C ASN A 139 -9.17 -33.47 -6.90
N ILE A 140 -7.90 -33.65 -6.55
CA ILE A 140 -6.76 -32.86 -7.04
C ILE A 140 -5.71 -33.83 -7.59
N THR A 141 -5.25 -33.60 -8.83
CA THR A 141 -4.13 -34.34 -9.41
C THR A 141 -2.96 -33.41 -9.72
N ILE A 142 -1.76 -33.95 -9.54
CA ILE A 142 -0.52 -33.31 -10.01
C ILE A 142 -0.25 -33.91 -11.39
N VAL A 143 -0.18 -33.06 -12.42
CA VAL A 143 0.13 -33.47 -13.79
C VAL A 143 1.64 -33.49 -14.00
N ASP A 144 2.32 -32.44 -13.53
CA ASP A 144 3.77 -32.30 -13.51
C ASP A 144 4.18 -31.39 -12.34
N SER A 145 5.47 -31.07 -12.21
CA SER A 145 5.97 -30.27 -11.08
C SER A 145 5.34 -28.88 -10.96
N HIS A 146 4.77 -28.32 -12.00
CA HIS A 146 4.19 -26.97 -11.98
C HIS A 146 2.74 -26.92 -12.45
N THR A 147 2.08 -28.07 -12.61
CA THR A 147 0.69 -28.13 -13.09
C THR A 147 -0.15 -28.99 -12.17
N LEU A 148 -1.22 -28.40 -11.60
CA LEU A 148 -2.27 -29.14 -10.90
C LEU A 148 -3.58 -29.08 -11.66
N VAL A 149 -4.40 -30.12 -11.50
CA VAL A 149 -5.76 -30.15 -11.99
C VAL A 149 -6.71 -30.44 -10.82
N PHE A 150 -7.68 -29.55 -10.66
CA PHE A 150 -8.74 -29.64 -9.66
C PHE A 150 -10.03 -30.09 -10.38
N TYR A 151 -10.61 -31.19 -9.90
CA TYR A 151 -11.85 -31.74 -10.46
C TYR A 151 -13.02 -31.40 -9.55
N MET A 152 -14.06 -30.82 -10.13
CA MET A 152 -15.28 -30.46 -9.41
C MET A 152 -16.28 -31.63 -9.39
N LYS A 153 -17.15 -31.67 -8.38
CA LYS A 153 -18.29 -32.60 -8.30
C LYS A 153 -19.39 -32.22 -9.30
N GLU A 154 -19.49 -30.93 -9.63
CA GLU A 154 -20.41 -30.33 -10.59
C GLU A 154 -19.84 -29.02 -11.15
N LYS A 155 -20.41 -28.49 -12.25
CA LYS A 155 -19.95 -27.22 -12.84
C LYS A 155 -20.09 -26.08 -11.83
N ASN A 156 -18.96 -25.51 -11.39
CA ASN A 156 -18.95 -24.36 -10.50
C ASN A 156 -17.64 -23.58 -10.65
N ASP A 157 -17.70 -22.25 -10.45
CA ASP A 157 -16.51 -21.37 -10.40
C ASP A 157 -16.24 -20.83 -8.98
N TYR A 158 -17.14 -21.15 -8.04
CA TYR A 158 -16.95 -20.81 -6.62
C TYR A 158 -15.66 -21.41 -6.07
N CYS A 159 -15.40 -22.70 -6.32
CA CYS A 159 -14.19 -23.36 -5.83
C CYS A 159 -12.89 -22.75 -6.41
N PRO A 160 -12.75 -22.55 -7.74
CA PRO A 160 -11.63 -21.81 -8.34
C PRO A 160 -11.34 -20.44 -7.71
N PHE A 161 -12.36 -19.66 -7.39
CA PHE A 161 -12.19 -18.38 -6.68
C PHE A 161 -11.43 -18.56 -5.34
N TYR A 162 -11.81 -19.55 -4.53
CA TYR A 162 -11.12 -19.85 -3.27
C TYR A 162 -9.70 -20.40 -3.50
N ILE A 163 -9.49 -21.19 -4.56
CA ILE A 163 -8.18 -21.68 -4.96
C ILE A 163 -7.22 -20.52 -5.24
N LEU A 164 -7.65 -19.54 -6.04
CA LEU A 164 -6.76 -18.48 -6.49
C LEU A 164 -6.41 -17.47 -5.38
N TRP A 165 -7.32 -17.20 -4.45
CA TRP A 165 -7.19 -16.07 -3.52
C TRP A 165 -7.08 -16.44 -2.04
N HIS A 166 -7.87 -17.39 -1.54
CA HIS A 166 -8.16 -17.48 -0.11
C HIS A 166 -7.00 -18.07 0.70
N TRP A 167 -6.33 -19.08 0.16
CA TRP A 167 -5.29 -19.82 0.86
C TRP A 167 -3.89 -19.45 0.35
N VAL A 168 -2.94 -19.36 1.29
CA VAL A 168 -1.51 -19.22 0.97
C VAL A 168 -0.89 -20.58 0.66
N ALA A 169 0.18 -20.60 -0.12
CA ALA A 169 0.99 -21.80 -0.29
C ALA A 169 1.72 -22.12 1.02
N LEU A 170 1.61 -23.37 1.49
CA LEU A 170 2.32 -23.86 2.67
C LEU A 170 3.38 -24.90 2.29
N PRO A 171 4.50 -24.96 3.01
CA PRO A 171 5.63 -25.82 2.67
C PRO A 171 5.30 -27.30 2.90
N ARG A 172 5.46 -28.14 1.86
CA ARG A 172 5.28 -29.59 2.00
C ARG A 172 6.24 -30.23 3.00
N MET A 173 7.39 -29.59 3.26
CA MET A 173 8.37 -30.06 4.24
C MET A 173 7.82 -30.04 5.67
N ILE A 174 6.81 -29.22 5.94
CA ILE A 174 6.15 -29.12 7.25
C ILE A 174 4.85 -29.92 7.27
N TYR A 175 4.03 -29.79 6.21
CA TYR A 175 2.65 -30.30 6.21
C TYR A 175 2.42 -31.53 5.32
N GLY A 176 3.43 -31.97 4.56
CA GLY A 176 3.29 -33.00 3.53
C GLY A 176 2.93 -34.39 4.06
N ASP A 177 3.43 -34.78 5.23
CA ASP A 177 3.11 -36.09 5.81
C ASP A 177 1.63 -36.18 6.23
N ILE A 178 1.14 -35.13 6.92
CA ILE A 178 -0.27 -35.02 7.30
C ILE A 178 -1.14 -35.05 6.05
N ALA A 179 -0.81 -34.24 5.03
CA ALA A 179 -1.53 -34.22 3.76
C ALA A 179 -1.59 -35.60 3.09
N ARG A 180 -0.48 -36.34 3.06
CA ARG A 180 -0.41 -37.70 2.52
C ARG A 180 -1.36 -38.65 3.25
N ARG A 181 -1.36 -38.62 4.58
CA ARG A 181 -2.23 -39.48 5.40
C ARG A 181 -3.71 -39.11 5.26
N VAL A 182 -4.03 -37.82 5.13
CA VAL A 182 -5.39 -37.37 4.78
C VAL A 182 -5.83 -37.93 3.43
N TYR A 183 -4.97 -37.80 2.41
CA TYR A 183 -5.26 -38.33 1.09
C TYR A 183 -5.45 -39.84 1.07
N GLU A 184 -4.68 -40.59 1.87
CA GLU A 184 -4.84 -42.05 2.02
C GLU A 184 -6.22 -42.43 2.57
N LEU A 185 -6.73 -41.69 3.57
CA LEU A 185 -8.09 -41.89 4.09
C LEU A 185 -9.16 -41.58 3.03
N ILE A 186 -9.01 -40.47 2.29
CA ILE A 186 -9.92 -40.13 1.19
C ILE A 186 -9.91 -41.25 0.13
N LYS A 187 -8.75 -41.80 -0.21
CA LYS A 187 -8.62 -42.93 -1.14
C LYS A 187 -9.26 -44.22 -0.65
N GLN A 188 -9.33 -44.42 0.66
CA GLN A 188 -10.05 -45.55 1.27
C GLN A 188 -11.57 -45.35 1.28
N GLY A 189 -12.07 -44.19 0.84
CA GLY A 189 -13.49 -43.87 0.76
C GLY A 189 -14.05 -43.12 1.97
N TYR A 190 -13.20 -42.67 2.90
CA TYR A 190 -13.64 -41.83 4.01
C TYR A 190 -13.92 -40.39 3.55
N ASP A 191 -14.99 -39.80 4.08
CA ASP A 191 -15.37 -38.40 3.83
C ASP A 191 -15.62 -37.67 5.15
N ILE A 192 -14.83 -36.63 5.44
CA ILE A 192 -14.90 -35.82 6.66
C ILE A 192 -16.24 -35.09 6.82
N PHE A 193 -16.96 -34.86 5.73
CA PHE A 193 -18.29 -34.25 5.77
C PHE A 193 -19.37 -35.26 6.15
N ALA A 194 -19.14 -36.56 5.93
CA ALA A 194 -20.05 -37.65 6.30
C ALA A 194 -19.73 -38.24 7.69
N ASP A 195 -18.46 -38.54 7.96
CA ASP A 195 -17.96 -39.00 9.25
C ASP A 195 -16.57 -38.44 9.50
N GLU A 196 -16.42 -37.60 10.52
CA GLU A 196 -15.15 -36.97 10.82
C GLU A 196 -14.22 -37.83 11.67
N LYS A 197 -14.72 -38.91 12.31
CA LYS A 197 -13.95 -39.72 13.25
C LYS A 197 -12.60 -40.20 12.70
N PRO A 198 -12.48 -40.68 11.44
CA PRO A 198 -11.20 -41.11 10.88
C PRO A 198 -10.14 -40.00 10.80
N PHE A 199 -10.56 -38.73 10.84
CA PHE A 199 -9.71 -37.56 10.64
C PHE A 199 -9.38 -36.83 11.94
N VAL A 200 -9.99 -37.20 13.08
CA VAL A 200 -9.83 -36.47 14.36
C VAL A 200 -8.38 -36.46 14.83
N ASP A 201 -7.70 -37.59 14.77
CA ASP A 201 -6.30 -37.70 15.22
C ASP A 201 -5.37 -36.88 14.33
N LEU A 202 -5.57 -36.92 13.00
CA LEU A 202 -4.80 -36.11 12.04
C LEU A 202 -5.04 -34.61 12.24
N ARG A 203 -6.29 -34.21 12.49
CA ARG A 203 -6.63 -32.82 12.78
C ARG A 203 -5.96 -32.36 14.07
N THR A 204 -6.00 -33.19 15.11
CA THR A 204 -5.37 -32.91 16.40
C THR A 204 -3.85 -32.81 16.25
N GLU A 205 -3.22 -33.74 15.53
CA GLU A 205 -1.80 -33.71 15.18
C GLU A 205 -1.44 -32.43 14.43
N MET A 206 -2.22 -32.06 13.40
CA MET A 206 -2.02 -30.83 12.63
C MET A 206 -2.12 -29.58 13.50
N LEU A 207 -3.10 -29.49 14.41
CA LEU A 207 -3.26 -28.34 15.30
C LEU A 207 -2.19 -28.28 16.40
N ASN A 208 -1.63 -29.43 16.78
CA ASN A 208 -0.58 -29.52 17.79
C ASN A 208 0.84 -29.43 17.21
N LEU A 209 1.01 -29.47 15.88
CA LEU A 209 2.30 -29.28 15.23
C LEU A 209 2.93 -27.95 15.67
N ARG A 210 4.24 -27.93 15.94
CA ARG A 210 4.98 -26.73 16.34
C ARG A 210 6.25 -26.59 15.48
N PRO A 211 6.14 -26.04 14.26
CA PRO A 211 7.31 -25.76 13.45
C PRO A 211 8.25 -24.79 14.17
N GLU A 212 9.55 -25.04 14.09
CA GLU A 212 10.57 -24.22 14.75
C GLU A 212 10.63 -22.80 14.16
N LYS A 213 10.42 -22.69 12.85
CA LYS A 213 10.37 -21.43 12.09
C LYS A 213 9.41 -21.56 10.90
N PRO A 214 8.88 -20.46 10.36
CA PRO A 214 8.09 -20.49 9.14
C PRO A 214 9.04 -20.56 7.93
N ILE A 215 8.67 -21.34 6.91
CA ILE A 215 9.44 -21.50 5.67
C ILE A 215 8.57 -21.06 4.51
N GLY A 216 8.82 -19.86 3.98
CA GLY A 216 7.97 -19.19 3.01
C GLY A 216 8.57 -19.05 1.62
N THR A 217 7.77 -18.57 0.66
CA THR A 217 8.25 -18.11 -0.67
C THR A 217 8.37 -16.58 -0.75
N GLY A 218 7.89 -15.88 0.30
CA GLY A 218 7.74 -14.44 0.34
C GLY A 218 9.05 -13.64 0.41
N PRO A 219 8.94 -12.30 0.30
CA PRO A 219 10.10 -11.41 0.23
C PRO A 219 10.95 -11.37 1.51
N PHE A 220 10.41 -11.82 2.66
CA PHE A 220 11.13 -11.81 3.93
C PHE A 220 11.04 -13.15 4.64
N LYS A 221 12.12 -13.55 5.29
CA LYS A 221 12.24 -14.76 6.11
C LYS A 221 12.45 -14.40 7.58
N LEU A 222 12.06 -15.30 8.48
CA LEU A 222 12.28 -15.09 9.91
C LEU A 222 13.77 -15.00 10.23
N LYS A 223 14.18 -13.90 10.85
CA LYS A 223 15.52 -13.72 11.43
C LYS A 223 15.51 -14.02 12.93
N SER A 224 14.55 -13.45 13.67
CA SER A 224 14.41 -13.67 15.11
C SER A 224 13.01 -13.34 15.62
N VAL A 225 12.66 -13.91 16.77
CA VAL A 225 11.46 -13.58 17.56
C VAL A 225 11.86 -13.46 19.03
N SER A 226 11.35 -12.45 19.73
CA SER A 226 11.65 -12.18 21.14
C SER A 226 10.38 -11.77 21.91
N GLU A 227 10.54 -11.22 23.12
CA GLU A 227 9.44 -10.58 23.86
C GLU A 227 9.16 -9.15 23.41
N THR A 228 10.02 -8.56 22.58
CA THR A 228 9.96 -7.16 22.17
C THR A 228 9.67 -6.98 20.69
N GLU A 229 10.05 -7.93 19.83
CA GLU A 229 9.82 -7.82 18.38
C GLU A 229 9.98 -9.15 17.63
N ILE A 230 9.41 -9.20 16.43
CA ILE A 230 9.76 -10.18 15.39
C ILE A 230 10.54 -9.43 14.32
N VAL A 231 11.72 -9.93 13.98
CA VAL A 231 12.54 -9.40 12.89
C VAL A 231 12.47 -10.36 11.72
N LEU A 232 12.06 -9.85 10.57
CA LEU A 232 12.16 -10.53 9.29
C LEU A 232 13.29 -9.90 8.48
N GLU A 233 14.14 -10.70 7.86
CA GLU A 233 15.19 -10.23 6.96
C GLU A 233 14.83 -10.50 5.51
N LYS A 234 15.32 -9.67 4.58
CA LYS A 234 15.07 -9.86 3.15
C LYS A 234 15.54 -11.24 2.67
N PHE A 235 14.80 -11.77 1.71
CA PHE A 235 15.18 -12.98 1.00
C PHE A 235 15.88 -12.61 -0.31
N GLU A 236 17.21 -12.78 -0.35
CA GLU A 236 18.05 -12.42 -1.51
C GLU A 236 17.69 -13.19 -2.79
N GLU A 237 17.12 -14.38 -2.67
CA GLU A 237 16.65 -15.19 -3.79
C GLU A 237 15.14 -15.02 -4.06
N TYR A 238 14.52 -13.96 -3.55
CA TYR A 238 13.11 -13.70 -3.79
C TYR A 238 12.83 -13.60 -5.28
N TRP A 239 11.91 -14.42 -5.76
CA TRP A 239 11.71 -14.71 -7.18
C TRP A 239 11.27 -13.48 -8.02
N ARG A 240 10.75 -12.43 -7.37
CA ARG A 240 10.37 -11.17 -8.03
C ARG A 240 11.48 -10.12 -8.05
N GLY A 241 12.58 -10.35 -7.34
CA GLY A 241 13.70 -9.43 -7.19
C GLY A 241 14.00 -9.12 -5.73
N VAL A 242 15.23 -8.70 -5.45
CA VAL A 242 15.69 -8.42 -4.08
C VAL A 242 14.93 -7.25 -3.48
N PRO A 243 14.36 -7.37 -2.27
CA PRO A 243 13.76 -6.24 -1.55
C PRO A 243 14.78 -5.14 -1.23
N ASP A 244 14.37 -3.88 -1.39
CA ASP A 244 15.17 -2.71 -0.98
C ASP A 244 15.19 -2.47 0.54
N ILE A 245 14.32 -3.18 1.27
CA ILE A 245 14.24 -3.15 2.72
C ILE A 245 15.07 -4.33 3.23
N ASP A 246 16.05 -4.07 4.09
CA ASP A 246 16.90 -5.12 4.64
C ASP A 246 16.17 -5.91 5.73
N GLU A 247 15.44 -5.22 6.60
CA GLU A 247 14.71 -5.84 7.71
C GLU A 247 13.33 -5.21 7.93
N VAL A 248 12.35 -6.06 8.28
CA VAL A 248 11.02 -5.64 8.76
C VAL A 248 10.91 -5.98 10.24
N HIS A 249 10.74 -4.97 11.07
CA HIS A 249 10.63 -5.08 12.52
C HIS A 249 9.16 -4.95 12.92
N LEU A 250 8.59 -6.04 13.40
CA LEU A 250 7.25 -6.09 14.00
C LEU A 250 7.42 -5.89 15.51
N VAL A 251 7.39 -4.62 15.93
CA VAL A 251 7.65 -4.22 17.30
C VAL A 251 6.42 -4.55 18.16
N ARG A 252 6.64 -5.30 19.23
CA ARG A 252 5.59 -5.71 20.15
C ARG A 252 5.15 -4.53 21.01
N VAL A 253 3.94 -4.05 20.76
CA VAL A 253 3.29 -3.04 21.59
C VAL A 253 1.94 -3.57 22.03
N THR A 254 1.74 -3.68 23.34
CA THR A 254 0.53 -4.27 23.95
C THR A 254 -0.39 -3.24 24.56
N ALA A 255 0.13 -2.06 24.90
CA ALA A 255 -0.65 -0.94 25.45
C ALA A 255 -0.96 0.08 24.36
N THR A 256 -2.24 0.37 24.16
CA THR A 256 -2.72 1.23 23.06
C THR A 256 -2.22 2.67 23.19
N ASP A 257 -2.19 3.24 24.40
CA ASP A 257 -1.67 4.58 24.67
C ASP A 257 -0.18 4.72 24.33
N VAL A 258 0.63 3.73 24.71
CA VAL A 258 2.06 3.66 24.34
C VAL A 258 2.24 3.60 22.83
N LEU A 259 1.42 2.79 22.14
CA LEU A 259 1.45 2.68 20.68
C LEU A 259 1.23 4.04 20.02
N TRP A 260 0.17 4.76 20.41
CA TRP A 260 -0.14 6.07 19.83
C TRP A 260 0.90 7.14 20.16
N ALA A 261 1.49 7.10 21.37
CA ALA A 261 2.61 7.97 21.70
C ALA A 261 3.81 7.74 20.77
N MET A 262 4.22 6.48 20.57
CA MET A 262 5.31 6.12 19.65
C MET A 262 5.02 6.51 18.20
N LEU A 263 3.77 6.34 17.73
CA LEU A 263 3.35 6.83 16.41
C LEU A 263 3.47 8.36 16.30
N SER A 264 3.07 9.08 17.34
CA SER A 264 3.09 10.55 17.38
C SER A 264 4.51 11.16 17.42
N GLU A 265 5.51 10.32 17.66
CA GLU A 265 6.95 10.63 17.58
C GLU A 265 7.59 10.12 16.28
N GLY A 266 6.84 9.43 15.41
CA GLY A 266 7.33 8.95 14.12
C GLY A 266 8.26 7.74 14.20
N LEU A 267 8.15 6.93 15.25
CA LEU A 267 8.98 5.73 15.45
C LEU A 267 8.58 4.53 14.57
N PHE A 268 7.49 4.65 13.82
CA PHE A 268 6.97 3.62 12.92
C PHE A 268 6.77 4.15 11.51
N ASP A 269 6.75 3.22 10.56
CA ASP A 269 6.62 3.51 9.14
C ASP A 269 5.20 3.26 8.61
N TYR A 270 4.44 2.41 9.30
CA TYR A 270 3.07 2.08 8.95
C TYR A 270 2.25 1.69 10.17
N HIS A 271 1.01 2.16 10.22
CA HIS A 271 0.00 1.65 11.14
C HIS A 271 -1.38 1.61 10.50
N TRP A 272 -2.13 0.54 10.78
CA TRP A 272 -3.54 0.41 10.46
C TRP A 272 -4.32 0.49 11.76
N ALA A 273 -5.39 1.29 11.81
CA ALA A 273 -6.22 1.38 12.99
C ALA A 273 -7.67 1.74 12.69
N ILE A 274 -8.54 1.44 13.64
CA ILE A 274 -9.83 2.12 13.81
C ILE A 274 -9.70 2.93 15.11
N PRO A 275 -9.14 4.15 15.05
CA PRO A 275 -8.75 4.92 16.23
C PRO A 275 -9.95 5.53 16.96
N THR A 276 -9.73 6.01 18.19
CA THR A 276 -10.62 7.03 18.78
C THR A 276 -10.46 8.37 18.06
N LYS A 277 -11.39 9.30 18.30
CA LYS A 277 -11.30 10.64 17.69
C LYS A 277 -10.03 11.38 18.14
N GLU A 278 -9.69 11.29 19.42
CA GLU A 278 -8.51 11.91 20.01
C GLU A 278 -7.22 11.34 19.43
N GLN A 279 -7.16 10.01 19.28
CA GLN A 279 -6.03 9.34 18.66
C GLN A 279 -5.85 9.77 17.20
N HIS A 280 -6.94 9.85 16.43
CA HIS A 280 -6.87 10.32 15.06
C HIS A 280 -6.38 11.77 14.99
N ASP A 281 -6.97 12.66 15.78
CA ASP A 281 -6.62 14.09 15.81
C ASP A 281 -5.18 14.34 16.24
N LEU A 282 -4.63 13.52 17.14
CA LEU A 282 -3.23 13.58 17.56
C LEU A 282 -2.26 13.38 16.38
N MET A 283 -2.66 12.58 15.38
CA MET A 283 -1.83 12.26 14.23
C MET A 283 -2.00 13.27 13.09
N VAL A 284 -3.18 13.90 12.98
CA VAL A 284 -3.48 14.88 11.94
C VAL A 284 -2.53 16.08 12.06
N GLY A 285 -1.93 16.48 10.94
CA GLY A 285 -1.01 17.62 10.87
C GLY A 285 0.45 17.31 11.20
N LYS A 286 0.77 16.08 11.62
CA LYS A 286 2.17 15.63 11.74
C LYS A 286 2.81 15.54 10.35
N PRO A 287 4.03 16.09 10.13
CA PRO A 287 4.57 16.29 8.78
C PRO A 287 4.96 15.00 8.06
N TYR A 288 5.16 13.91 8.79
CA TYR A 288 5.60 12.63 8.25
C TYR A 288 4.45 11.67 7.90
N TRP A 289 3.22 11.93 8.34
CA TRP A 289 2.10 11.04 8.03
C TRP A 289 1.31 11.49 6.81
N LYS A 290 1.15 10.57 5.87
CA LYS A 290 0.01 10.57 4.95
C LYS A 290 -1.04 9.64 5.51
N ILE A 291 -2.23 10.17 5.80
CA ILE A 291 -3.33 9.43 6.42
C ILE A 291 -4.40 9.15 5.38
N ILE A 292 -4.81 7.88 5.25
CA ILE A 292 -5.87 7.45 4.33
C ILE A 292 -6.99 6.83 5.16
N GLY A 293 -8.21 7.34 5.02
CA GLY A 293 -9.40 6.78 5.66
C GLY A 293 -10.28 6.05 4.65
N VAL A 294 -10.59 4.78 4.92
CA VAL A 294 -11.38 3.94 4.02
C VAL A 294 -12.49 3.23 4.79
N PRO A 295 -13.76 3.34 4.36
CA PRO A 295 -14.82 2.51 4.91
C PRO A 295 -14.50 1.04 4.69
N ARG A 296 -14.45 0.24 5.76
CA ARG A 296 -14.18 -1.19 5.63
C ARG A 296 -15.28 -1.84 4.78
N PRO A 297 -14.94 -2.80 3.90
CA PRO A 297 -15.93 -3.51 3.09
C PRO A 297 -16.75 -4.54 3.90
N VAL A 298 -16.64 -4.49 5.23
CA VAL A 298 -17.28 -5.34 6.22
C VAL A 298 -17.76 -4.41 7.34
N GLY A 299 -18.96 -4.64 7.84
CA GLY A 299 -19.58 -3.81 8.87
C GLY A 299 -20.58 -4.58 9.71
N ILE A 300 -21.10 -3.92 10.73
CA ILE A 300 -21.85 -4.54 11.80
C ILE A 300 -23.29 -4.80 11.36
N THR A 301 -23.78 -6.00 11.67
CA THR A 301 -25.12 -6.47 11.29
C THR A 301 -25.79 -7.17 12.45
N LEU A 302 -27.06 -6.87 12.67
CA LEU A 302 -27.94 -7.64 13.54
C LEU A 302 -28.55 -8.80 12.76
N TYR A 303 -28.45 -10.01 13.30
CA TYR A 303 -29.07 -11.22 12.78
C TYR A 303 -30.27 -11.56 13.67
N PHE A 304 -31.44 -11.70 13.08
CA PHE A 304 -32.62 -12.12 13.82
C PHE A 304 -32.77 -13.64 13.74
N ASN A 305 -33.12 -14.27 14.85
CA ASN A 305 -33.59 -15.64 14.81
C ASN A 305 -35.03 -15.65 14.29
N ASN A 306 -35.21 -16.20 13.10
CA ASN A 306 -36.48 -16.15 12.37
C ASN A 306 -37.34 -17.41 12.59
N ARG A 307 -36.96 -18.30 13.52
CA ARG A 307 -37.74 -19.51 13.81
C ARG A 307 -39.10 -19.13 14.43
N PRO A 308 -40.18 -19.90 14.17
CA PRO A 308 -41.50 -19.63 14.75
C PRO A 308 -41.51 -19.80 16.28
N THR A 309 -40.62 -20.64 16.82
CA THR A 309 -40.46 -20.89 18.25
C THR A 309 -39.02 -20.70 18.68
N ARG A 310 -38.84 -20.29 19.94
CA ARG A 310 -37.55 -20.25 20.62
C ARG A 310 -37.08 -21.67 20.99
N PRO A 311 -35.81 -21.86 21.40
CA PRO A 311 -35.30 -23.16 21.83
C PRO A 311 -36.09 -23.80 23.00
N ASP A 312 -36.73 -22.99 23.83
CA ASP A 312 -37.60 -23.45 24.93
C ASP A 312 -39.04 -23.80 24.48
N GLY A 313 -39.34 -23.69 23.19
CA GLY A 313 -40.65 -23.95 22.61
C GLY A 313 -41.63 -22.77 22.64
N SER A 314 -41.29 -21.65 23.27
CA SER A 314 -42.17 -20.48 23.33
C SER A 314 -42.31 -19.80 21.96
N PRO A 315 -43.45 -19.13 21.67
CA PRO A 315 -43.62 -18.34 20.46
C PRO A 315 -42.52 -17.28 20.34
N ASN A 316 -41.93 -17.14 19.15
CA ASN A 316 -40.88 -16.15 18.90
C ASN A 316 -41.47 -14.93 18.16
N PRO A 317 -41.58 -13.76 18.79
CA PRO A 317 -42.09 -12.55 18.12
C PRO A 317 -41.22 -12.11 16.93
N LEU A 318 -39.93 -12.45 16.90
CA LEU A 318 -39.04 -12.16 15.75
C LEU A 318 -39.38 -12.98 14.51
N TYR A 319 -40.31 -13.94 14.58
CA TYR A 319 -40.89 -14.59 13.40
C TYR A 319 -41.66 -13.60 12.51
N TYR A 320 -42.32 -12.61 13.11
CA TYR A 320 -43.10 -11.59 12.40
C TYR A 320 -42.19 -10.48 11.86
N LYS A 321 -42.25 -10.24 10.55
CA LYS A 321 -41.40 -9.23 9.92
C LYS A 321 -41.68 -7.83 10.44
N GLU A 322 -42.91 -7.52 10.81
CA GLU A 322 -43.30 -6.21 11.35
C GLU A 322 -42.58 -5.91 12.68
N VAL A 323 -42.27 -6.94 13.49
CA VAL A 323 -41.45 -6.79 14.70
C VAL A 323 -40.00 -6.48 14.32
N ARG A 324 -39.43 -7.19 13.35
CA ARG A 324 -38.06 -6.94 12.86
C ARG A 324 -37.92 -5.56 12.20
N GLN A 325 -38.92 -5.15 11.42
CA GLN A 325 -39.01 -3.81 10.83
C GLN A 325 -39.17 -2.73 11.90
N ALA A 326 -39.97 -2.98 12.95
CA ALA A 326 -40.09 -2.05 14.07
C ALA A 326 -38.76 -1.88 14.81
N ILE A 327 -38.01 -2.95 15.03
CA ILE A 327 -36.64 -2.88 15.57
C ILE A 327 -35.75 -2.03 14.66
N ALA A 328 -35.78 -2.27 13.33
CA ALA A 328 -34.99 -1.52 12.36
C ALA A 328 -35.30 -0.01 12.39
N TYR A 329 -36.57 0.40 12.35
CA TYR A 329 -36.98 1.81 12.47
C TYR A 329 -36.72 2.40 13.87
N GLY A 330 -36.64 1.56 14.90
CA GLY A 330 -36.33 1.95 16.27
C GLY A 330 -34.86 2.24 16.55
N ILE A 331 -33.96 2.03 15.57
CA ILE A 331 -32.51 2.20 15.75
C ILE A 331 -32.00 3.37 14.89
N ASN A 332 -31.38 4.34 15.55
CA ASN A 332 -30.60 5.39 14.90
C ASN A 332 -29.19 4.88 14.58
N ARG A 333 -29.02 4.32 13.37
CA ARG A 333 -27.74 3.75 12.91
C ARG A 333 -26.57 4.71 13.05
N THR A 334 -26.78 5.99 12.76
CA THR A 334 -25.73 7.01 12.82
C THR A 334 -25.22 7.21 14.24
N GLU A 335 -26.13 7.38 15.20
CA GLU A 335 -25.78 7.54 16.60
C GLU A 335 -25.02 6.32 17.13
N VAL A 336 -25.51 5.10 16.87
CA VAL A 336 -24.84 3.87 17.29
C VAL A 336 -23.46 3.71 16.62
N ALA A 337 -23.33 4.12 15.35
CA ALA A 337 -22.06 4.08 14.63
C ALA A 337 -20.99 4.94 15.30
N TYR A 338 -21.33 6.16 15.73
CA TYR A 338 -20.39 7.06 16.38
C TYR A 338 -20.16 6.76 17.86
N VAL A 339 -21.10 6.08 18.54
CA VAL A 339 -20.82 5.45 19.85
C VAL A 339 -19.71 4.40 19.73
N GLN A 340 -19.77 3.57 18.69
CA GLN A 340 -18.78 2.51 18.46
C GLN A 340 -17.45 3.04 17.91
N TYR A 341 -17.50 3.92 16.90
CA TYR A 341 -16.37 4.31 16.07
C TYR A 341 -16.32 5.85 15.91
N PRO A 342 -15.96 6.57 16.98
CA PRO A 342 -16.05 8.03 17.02
C PRO A 342 -15.12 8.76 16.02
N ALA A 343 -14.05 8.12 15.55
CA ALA A 343 -13.18 8.70 14.52
C ALA A 343 -13.81 8.67 13.13
N GLY A 344 -14.67 7.70 12.84
CA GLY A 344 -15.28 7.56 11.53
C GLY A 344 -16.01 6.23 11.33
N ALA A 345 -17.25 6.33 10.87
CA ALA A 345 -18.04 5.21 10.39
C ALA A 345 -19.03 5.68 9.34
N THR A 346 -19.47 4.76 8.48
CA THR A 346 -20.46 4.99 7.43
C THR A 346 -21.73 4.20 7.76
N PRO A 347 -22.83 4.85 8.17
CA PRO A 347 -24.12 4.20 8.37
C PRO A 347 -24.64 3.60 7.07
N ALA A 348 -25.25 2.42 7.15
CA ALA A 348 -25.84 1.77 5.99
C ALA A 348 -27.11 2.51 5.55
N LYS A 349 -27.16 2.89 4.26
CA LYS A 349 -28.31 3.58 3.66
C LYS A 349 -29.48 2.63 3.37
N TYR A 350 -29.20 1.41 2.93
CA TYR A 350 -30.21 0.41 2.55
C TYR A 350 -29.93 -0.92 3.26
N ASN A 351 -31.00 -1.67 3.58
CA ASN A 351 -30.88 -2.99 4.20
C ASN A 351 -30.80 -4.13 3.17
N VAL A 352 -29.78 -4.10 2.31
CA VAL A 352 -29.69 -5.02 1.16
C VAL A 352 -29.04 -6.37 1.47
N GLY A 353 -28.51 -6.59 2.68
CA GLY A 353 -27.97 -7.91 3.08
C GLY A 353 -26.52 -8.19 2.68
N PHE A 354 -25.82 -7.19 2.12
CA PHE A 354 -24.40 -7.22 1.80
C PHE A 354 -23.81 -5.81 1.93
N ASN A 355 -22.51 -5.66 1.69
CA ASN A 355 -21.83 -4.37 1.73
C ASN A 355 -22.54 -3.29 0.87
N PRO A 356 -23.13 -2.25 1.48
CA PRO A 356 -23.85 -1.21 0.75
C PRO A 356 -22.98 -0.42 -0.24
N ALA A 357 -21.66 -0.35 -0.04
CA ALA A 357 -20.76 0.29 -0.99
C ALA A 357 -20.72 -0.43 -2.35
N GLY A 358 -21.02 -1.74 -2.38
CA GLY A 358 -21.11 -2.55 -3.60
C GLY A 358 -22.49 -2.51 -4.26
N LEU A 359 -23.46 -1.77 -3.72
CA LEU A 359 -24.85 -1.79 -4.18
C LEU A 359 -24.96 -1.57 -5.69
N TYR A 360 -24.28 -0.55 -6.19
CA TYR A 360 -24.33 -0.15 -7.60
C TYR A 360 -23.52 -1.05 -8.54
N ALA A 361 -22.68 -1.94 -8.00
CA ALA A 361 -22.02 -2.97 -8.81
C ALA A 361 -22.97 -4.13 -9.14
N VAL A 362 -24.10 -4.22 -8.43
CA VAL A 362 -25.03 -5.35 -8.48
C VAL A 362 -26.43 -4.92 -8.93
N LEU A 363 -26.91 -3.78 -8.46
CA LEU A 363 -28.24 -3.25 -8.74
C LEU A 363 -28.16 -1.96 -9.53
N ASN A 364 -28.97 -1.84 -10.59
CA ASN A 364 -29.11 -0.59 -11.32
C ASN A 364 -29.98 0.43 -10.54
N GLN A 365 -29.82 1.70 -10.87
CA GLN A 365 -30.52 2.79 -10.18
C GLN A 365 -32.05 2.70 -10.30
N SER A 366 -32.57 2.28 -11.46
CA SER A 366 -34.03 2.18 -11.68
C SER A 366 -34.69 1.12 -10.80
N PHE A 367 -34.02 -0.01 -10.56
CA PHE A 367 -34.48 -1.02 -9.62
C PHE A 367 -34.55 -0.46 -8.19
N ILE A 368 -33.51 0.28 -7.77
CA ILE A 368 -33.47 0.91 -6.46
C ILE A 368 -34.63 1.90 -6.30
N ASP A 369 -34.83 2.78 -7.27
CA ASP A 369 -35.87 3.81 -7.23
C ASP A 369 -37.30 3.22 -7.28
N THR A 370 -37.47 2.08 -7.94
CA THR A 370 -38.77 1.42 -8.05
C THR A 370 -39.08 0.57 -6.81
N TRP A 371 -38.12 -0.20 -6.32
CA TRP A 371 -38.38 -1.29 -5.37
C TRP A 371 -37.71 -1.14 -4.01
N LEU A 372 -36.61 -0.38 -3.90
CA LEU A 372 -35.80 -0.33 -2.68
C LEU A 372 -35.81 1.01 -1.95
N LYS A 373 -36.21 2.10 -2.60
CA LYS A 373 -36.12 3.48 -2.06
C LYS A 373 -36.81 3.66 -0.71
N ASP A 374 -37.85 2.90 -0.41
CA ASP A 374 -38.63 3.02 0.82
C ASP A 374 -38.10 2.13 1.97
N PHE A 375 -37.11 1.28 1.68
CA PHE A 375 -36.47 0.37 2.64
C PHE A 375 -35.13 0.92 3.17
N THR A 376 -35.05 2.22 3.38
CA THR A 376 -33.89 2.84 4.04
C THR A 376 -33.85 2.50 5.52
N TYR A 377 -35.01 2.37 6.17
CA TYR A 377 -35.14 2.24 7.62
C TYR A 377 -34.46 3.38 8.37
N ASP A 378 -34.64 4.62 7.88
CA ASP A 378 -34.23 5.80 8.63
C ASP A 378 -34.96 5.86 9.98
N TYR A 379 -34.26 6.30 11.03
CA TYR A 379 -34.79 6.28 12.40
C TYR A 379 -36.17 6.93 12.50
N ASN A 380 -37.18 6.13 12.84
CA ASN A 380 -38.57 6.54 12.90
C ASN A 380 -39.35 5.73 13.98
N PRO A 381 -39.24 6.13 15.26
CA PRO A 381 -39.96 5.51 16.36
C PRO A 381 -41.48 5.43 16.17
N ALA A 382 -42.08 6.44 15.55
CA ALA A 382 -43.52 6.47 15.31
C ALA A 382 -43.95 5.37 14.33
N LYS A 383 -43.18 5.17 13.25
CA LYS A 383 -43.41 4.08 12.30
C LYS A 383 -43.18 2.72 12.93
N ALA A 384 -42.16 2.58 13.78
CA ALA A 384 -41.92 1.35 14.53
C ALA A 384 -43.15 0.95 15.35
N GLU A 385 -43.70 1.86 16.15
CA GLU A 385 -44.90 1.56 16.94
C GLU A 385 -46.16 1.34 16.08
N GLU A 386 -46.29 2.04 14.95
CA GLU A 386 -47.39 1.81 13.99
C GLU A 386 -47.38 0.37 13.47
N LEU A 387 -46.21 -0.15 13.09
CA LEU A 387 -46.04 -1.54 12.63
C LEU A 387 -46.42 -2.55 13.71
N LEU A 388 -46.02 -2.31 14.96
CA LEU A 388 -46.40 -3.16 16.09
C LEU A 388 -47.93 -3.17 16.31
N ARG A 389 -48.55 -1.99 16.31
CA ARG A 389 -50.03 -1.88 16.46
C ARG A 389 -50.77 -2.56 15.31
N LYS A 390 -50.24 -2.49 14.09
CA LYS A 390 -50.84 -3.11 12.88
C LYS A 390 -51.00 -4.62 13.00
N ILE A 391 -50.08 -5.30 13.68
CA ILE A 391 -50.15 -6.75 13.94
C ILE A 391 -50.87 -7.11 15.24
N GLY A 392 -51.55 -6.14 15.87
CA GLY A 392 -52.33 -6.34 17.08
C GLY A 392 -51.51 -6.29 18.38
N CYS A 393 -50.26 -5.81 18.35
CA CYS A 393 -49.49 -5.67 19.57
C CYS A 393 -50.07 -4.55 20.45
N THR A 394 -50.13 -4.79 21.76
CA THR A 394 -50.61 -3.83 22.76
C THR A 394 -49.53 -3.51 23.77
N LYS A 395 -49.44 -2.25 24.22
CA LYS A 395 -48.43 -1.80 25.18
C LYS A 395 -48.93 -2.08 26.60
N GLY A 396 -48.18 -2.87 27.36
CA GLY A 396 -48.50 -3.19 28.75
C GLY A 396 -48.24 -2.03 29.71
N PRO A 397 -48.64 -2.16 30.99
CA PRO A 397 -48.35 -1.16 32.02
C PRO A 397 -46.86 -1.02 32.33
N ASP A 398 -46.06 -2.04 31.98
CA ASP A 398 -44.59 -2.02 32.01
C ASP A 398 -43.96 -1.25 30.83
N GLY A 399 -44.78 -0.67 29.95
CA GLY A 399 -44.33 0.04 28.76
C GLY A 399 -43.85 -0.86 27.63
N ILE A 400 -43.91 -2.19 27.80
CA ILE A 400 -43.43 -3.18 26.82
C ILE A 400 -44.61 -3.67 25.97
N TYR A 401 -44.41 -3.76 24.66
CA TYR A 401 -45.39 -4.32 23.74
C TYR A 401 -45.54 -5.82 23.91
N ARG A 402 -46.75 -6.32 23.68
CA ARG A 402 -47.11 -7.73 23.73
C ARG A 402 -47.83 -8.12 22.45
N MET A 403 -47.48 -9.28 21.92
CA MET A 403 -48.23 -9.94 20.85
C MET A 403 -49.67 -10.25 21.31
N PRO A 404 -50.62 -10.53 20.38
CA PRO A 404 -52.00 -10.89 20.75
C PRO A 404 -52.12 -12.10 21.69
N ASP A 405 -51.14 -13.01 21.68
CA ASP A 405 -51.06 -14.17 22.58
C ASP A 405 -50.50 -13.82 23.98
N GLY A 406 -50.18 -12.54 24.23
CA GLY A 406 -49.61 -12.03 25.48
C GLY A 406 -48.08 -12.06 25.57
N THR A 407 -47.39 -12.67 24.58
CA THR A 407 -45.93 -12.77 24.55
C THR A 407 -45.30 -11.38 24.49
N LYS A 408 -44.38 -11.08 25.42
CA LYS A 408 -43.67 -9.79 25.45
C LYS A 408 -42.69 -9.65 24.29
N LEU A 409 -42.53 -8.44 23.78
CA LEU A 409 -41.41 -8.06 22.91
C LEU A 409 -40.15 -7.83 23.77
N GLU A 410 -39.61 -8.94 24.25
CA GLU A 410 -38.41 -9.01 25.09
C GLU A 410 -37.42 -10.00 24.48
N PHE A 411 -36.17 -9.56 24.29
CA PHE A 411 -35.15 -10.30 23.55
C PHE A 411 -33.77 -10.20 24.21
N THR A 412 -32.94 -11.21 23.96
CA THR A 412 -31.51 -11.19 24.23
C THR A 412 -30.74 -10.80 22.96
N MET A 413 -29.70 -9.98 23.11
CA MET A 413 -28.78 -9.65 22.02
C MET A 413 -27.38 -10.15 22.35
N LYS A 414 -26.92 -11.20 21.66
CA LYS A 414 -25.61 -11.82 21.87
C LYS A 414 -24.60 -11.31 20.87
N ALA A 415 -23.41 -10.94 21.35
CA ALA A 415 -22.32 -10.48 20.51
C ALA A 415 -20.95 -10.86 21.07
N ALA A 416 -19.94 -10.84 20.18
CA ALA A 416 -18.55 -10.91 20.55
C ALA A 416 -17.70 -10.13 19.54
N GLY A 417 -16.62 -9.48 20.00
CA GLY A 417 -15.50 -8.97 19.21
C GLY A 417 -15.76 -7.79 18.24
N TYR A 418 -16.88 -7.78 17.50
CA TYR A 418 -17.10 -6.83 16.39
C TYR A 418 -17.86 -5.55 16.78
N ILE A 419 -18.62 -5.59 17.87
CA ILE A 419 -19.36 -4.46 18.44
C ILE A 419 -18.90 -4.29 19.90
N SER A 420 -19.05 -3.12 20.49
CA SER A 420 -18.82 -2.86 21.92
C SER A 420 -20.10 -3.07 22.73
N ILE A 421 -19.96 -3.25 24.04
CA ILE A 421 -21.11 -3.36 24.93
C ILE A 421 -21.88 -2.02 24.99
N GLU A 422 -21.17 -0.89 24.89
CA GLU A 422 -21.75 0.46 24.89
C GLU A 422 -22.66 0.68 23.67
N ALA A 423 -22.23 0.22 22.49
CA ALA A 423 -23.07 0.27 21.29
C ALA A 423 -24.29 -0.67 21.39
N MET A 424 -24.14 -1.83 22.03
CA MET A 424 -25.26 -2.74 22.32
C MET A 424 -26.28 -2.11 23.28
N GLU A 425 -25.79 -1.44 24.32
CA GLU A 425 -26.63 -0.72 25.29
C GLU A 425 -27.32 0.49 24.65
N ALA A 426 -26.65 1.21 23.75
CA ALA A 426 -27.25 2.29 22.97
C ALA A 426 -28.43 1.79 22.11
N ILE A 427 -28.27 0.64 21.43
CA ILE A 427 -29.36 -0.02 20.70
C ILE A 427 -30.50 -0.38 21.65
N ALA A 428 -30.20 -1.04 22.78
CA ALA A 428 -31.20 -1.45 23.75
C ALA A 428 -31.98 -0.25 24.33
N ALA A 429 -31.30 0.85 24.63
CA ALA A 429 -31.90 2.08 25.14
C ALA A 429 -32.84 2.74 24.12
N GLN A 430 -32.46 2.76 22.84
CA GLN A 430 -33.31 3.27 21.77
C GLN A 430 -34.57 2.41 21.59
N LEU A 431 -34.43 1.08 21.59
CA LEU A 431 -35.55 0.15 21.47
C LEU A 431 -36.48 0.19 22.70
N SER A 432 -35.95 0.40 23.90
CA SER A 432 -36.77 0.52 25.11
C SER A 432 -37.73 1.70 25.04
N LYS A 433 -37.36 2.80 24.36
CA LYS A 433 -38.24 3.99 24.21
C LYS A 433 -39.50 3.67 23.40
N ILE A 434 -39.42 2.72 22.47
CA ILE A 434 -40.56 2.25 21.67
C ILE A 434 -41.24 1.00 22.24
N GLY A 435 -40.90 0.62 23.48
CA GLY A 435 -41.53 -0.51 24.17
C GLY A 435 -41.06 -1.89 23.71
N ILE A 436 -39.82 -1.99 23.20
CA ILE A 436 -39.15 -3.26 22.93
C ILE A 436 -37.99 -3.40 23.91
N LYS A 437 -37.97 -4.47 24.72
CA LYS A 437 -36.89 -4.71 25.68
C LYS A 437 -35.82 -5.58 25.03
N VAL A 438 -34.57 -5.13 25.05
CA VAL A 438 -33.40 -5.90 24.60
C VAL A 438 -32.37 -5.95 25.72
N THR A 439 -31.85 -7.14 26.01
CA THR A 439 -30.80 -7.37 27.02
C THR A 439 -29.49 -7.75 26.31
N PRO A 440 -28.46 -6.90 26.32
CA PRO A 440 -27.13 -7.23 25.82
C PRO A 440 -26.48 -8.39 26.58
N ILE A 441 -25.85 -9.31 25.86
CA ILE A 441 -25.06 -10.43 26.40
C ILE A 441 -23.73 -10.50 25.65
N TRP A 442 -22.64 -10.24 26.37
CA TRP A 442 -21.29 -10.38 25.84
C TRP A 442 -20.81 -11.83 25.90
N MET A 443 -20.17 -12.30 24.84
CA MET A 443 -19.67 -13.66 24.69
C MET A 443 -18.17 -13.65 24.38
N ASP A 444 -17.47 -14.74 24.73
CA ASP A 444 -16.14 -15.00 24.20
C ASP A 444 -16.20 -15.26 22.68
N SER A 445 -15.31 -14.62 21.91
CA SER A 445 -15.34 -14.72 20.44
C SER A 445 -15.06 -16.11 19.90
N ALA A 446 -14.15 -16.87 20.52
CA ALA A 446 -13.81 -18.21 20.07
C ALA A 446 -14.95 -19.20 20.33
N VAL A 447 -15.68 -19.01 21.42
CA VAL A 447 -16.89 -19.80 21.73
C VAL A 447 -18.05 -19.39 20.82
N PHE A 448 -18.34 -18.10 20.69
CA PHE A 448 -19.52 -17.60 19.97
C PHE A 448 -19.50 -17.95 18.48
N PHE A 449 -18.34 -17.84 17.84
CA PHE A 449 -18.13 -18.10 16.41
C PHE A 449 -17.49 -19.47 16.11
N SER A 450 -17.45 -20.40 17.06
CA SER A 450 -17.15 -21.81 16.74
C SER A 450 -18.27 -22.42 15.90
N PRO A 451 -18.02 -23.47 15.09
CA PRO A 451 -19.09 -24.09 14.28
C PRO A 451 -20.27 -24.57 15.14
N GLU A 452 -20.01 -25.00 16.38
CA GLU A 452 -20.98 -25.45 17.38
C GLU A 452 -21.44 -24.31 18.29
N GLY A 453 -20.90 -23.11 18.11
CA GLY A 453 -21.17 -21.90 18.88
C GLY A 453 -22.55 -21.31 18.65
N ASP A 454 -22.93 -20.39 19.54
CA ASP A 454 -24.29 -19.82 19.55
C ASP A 454 -24.63 -19.07 18.26
N PHE A 455 -23.65 -18.42 17.62
CA PHE A 455 -23.90 -17.70 16.37
C PHE A 455 -24.27 -18.68 15.24
N TYR A 456 -23.38 -19.62 14.93
CA TYR A 456 -23.58 -20.57 13.82
C TYR A 456 -24.78 -21.50 14.02
N GLN A 457 -25.09 -21.84 15.27
CA GLN A 457 -26.23 -22.69 15.61
C GLN A 457 -27.54 -21.89 15.79
N GLY A 458 -27.51 -20.56 15.66
CA GLY A 458 -28.67 -19.69 15.81
C GLY A 458 -29.29 -19.72 17.21
N ARG A 459 -28.47 -19.86 18.27
CA ARG A 459 -28.90 -19.91 19.68
C ARG A 459 -28.92 -18.52 20.33
N TYR A 460 -29.66 -17.61 19.73
CA TYR A 460 -29.87 -16.23 20.18
C TYR A 460 -31.27 -15.75 19.74
N ASP A 461 -31.80 -14.66 20.34
CA ASP A 461 -32.91 -13.93 19.72
C ASP A 461 -32.37 -12.96 18.65
N ILE A 462 -31.40 -12.12 19.05
CA ILE A 462 -30.63 -11.25 18.17
C ILE A 462 -29.13 -11.59 18.31
N GLY A 463 -28.47 -11.91 17.20
CA GLY A 463 -27.04 -12.15 17.13
C GLY A 463 -26.34 -10.98 16.45
N VAL A 464 -25.14 -10.61 16.87
CA VAL A 464 -24.35 -9.59 16.16
C VAL A 464 -23.19 -10.24 15.43
N GLY A 465 -23.11 -9.96 14.13
CA GLY A 465 -22.04 -10.42 13.27
C GLY A 465 -21.69 -9.35 12.25
N VAL A 466 -21.15 -9.78 11.11
CA VAL A 466 -20.77 -8.88 10.02
C VAL A 466 -21.41 -9.29 8.71
N TYR A 467 -21.79 -8.33 7.87
CA TYR A 467 -22.24 -8.62 6.51
C TYR A 467 -21.08 -8.99 5.58
N GLY A 468 -21.39 -9.69 4.48
CA GLY A 468 -20.43 -10.04 3.43
C GLY A 468 -20.04 -8.86 2.52
N GLY A 469 -18.81 -8.87 2.04
CA GLY A 469 -18.29 -7.95 1.03
C GLY A 469 -18.91 -8.16 -0.35
N ALA A 470 -18.75 -7.19 -1.25
CA ALA A 470 -19.40 -7.18 -2.57
C ALA A 470 -19.07 -8.42 -3.43
N ALA A 471 -17.82 -8.88 -3.38
CA ALA A 471 -17.35 -10.06 -4.11
C ALA A 471 -18.00 -11.39 -3.66
N PHE A 472 -18.63 -11.39 -2.49
CA PHE A 472 -19.34 -12.53 -1.89
C PHE A 472 -20.69 -12.06 -1.34
N SER A 473 -21.35 -11.15 -2.07
CA SER A 473 -22.68 -10.64 -1.75
C SER A 473 -23.64 -11.82 -1.54
N PHE A 474 -24.38 -11.79 -0.44
CA PHE A 474 -25.32 -12.85 -0.04
C PHE A 474 -24.71 -14.22 0.35
N ASP A 475 -23.40 -14.44 0.19
CA ASP A 475 -22.73 -15.68 0.62
C ASP A 475 -22.84 -15.87 2.13
N GLU A 476 -22.63 -14.81 2.93
CA GLU A 476 -22.70 -14.90 4.39
C GLU A 476 -24.10 -15.32 4.85
N TYR A 477 -25.14 -14.54 4.56
CA TYR A 477 -26.48 -14.87 5.10
C TYR A 477 -27.17 -16.03 4.38
N TYR A 478 -27.37 -15.95 3.06
CA TYR A 478 -28.22 -16.92 2.35
C TYR A 478 -27.52 -18.25 2.07
N HIS A 479 -26.22 -18.25 1.83
CA HIS A 479 -25.50 -19.51 1.62
C HIS A 479 -24.98 -20.08 2.94
N LYS A 480 -24.10 -19.37 3.63
CA LYS A 480 -23.44 -19.88 4.82
C LYS A 480 -24.42 -20.04 5.99
N TYR A 481 -25.20 -19.02 6.35
CA TYR A 481 -26.06 -19.09 7.55
C TYR A 481 -27.47 -19.65 7.34
N LEU A 482 -27.94 -19.76 6.10
CA LEU A 482 -29.25 -20.35 5.80
C LEU A 482 -29.16 -21.75 5.18
N HIS A 483 -28.10 -22.05 4.42
CA HIS A 483 -27.90 -23.38 3.82
C HIS A 483 -26.89 -24.24 4.58
N LEU A 484 -25.65 -23.76 4.80
CA LEU A 484 -24.60 -24.57 5.45
C LEU A 484 -24.80 -24.70 6.97
N TYR A 485 -25.24 -23.63 7.63
CA TYR A 485 -25.45 -23.55 9.08
C TYR A 485 -26.88 -23.07 9.39
N PRO A 486 -27.93 -23.88 9.13
CA PRO A 486 -29.33 -23.44 9.04
C PRO A 486 -29.97 -22.97 10.36
N GLY A 487 -29.17 -22.75 11.40
CA GLY A 487 -29.61 -22.35 12.72
C GLY A 487 -30.47 -21.08 12.76
N HIS A 488 -30.39 -20.23 11.73
CA HIS A 488 -30.96 -18.88 11.73
C HIS A 488 -32.46 -18.85 11.37
N GLY A 489 -32.96 -19.88 10.69
CA GLY A 489 -34.39 -20.23 10.61
C GLY A 489 -35.32 -19.30 9.81
N MET A 490 -34.97 -18.88 8.59
CA MET A 490 -35.86 -18.10 7.71
C MET A 490 -36.78 -18.99 6.85
N ASN A 491 -38.01 -18.54 6.58
CA ASN A 491 -38.86 -19.15 5.54
C ASN A 491 -38.16 -19.06 4.17
N LYS A 492 -37.94 -20.21 3.53
CA LYS A 492 -37.21 -20.29 2.27
C LYS A 492 -38.05 -19.85 1.07
N ILE A 493 -39.37 -19.95 1.17
CA ILE A 493 -40.30 -19.58 0.10
C ILE A 493 -40.74 -18.14 0.28
N GLN A 494 -40.39 -17.28 -0.67
CA GLN A 494 -40.58 -15.84 -0.61
C GLN A 494 -41.32 -15.31 -1.86
N ARG A 495 -41.90 -14.11 -1.79
CA ARG A 495 -42.56 -13.46 -2.92
C ARG A 495 -41.92 -12.12 -3.23
N VAL A 496 -41.81 -11.80 -4.52
CA VAL A 496 -41.39 -10.47 -5.00
C VAL A 496 -42.47 -9.87 -5.91
N PRO A 497 -42.66 -8.54 -5.92
CA PRO A 497 -43.78 -7.92 -6.62
C PRO A 497 -43.79 -8.10 -8.15
N TRP A 498 -42.62 -8.29 -8.77
CA TRP A 498 -42.49 -8.40 -10.22
C TRP A 498 -42.52 -9.85 -10.73
N ARG A 499 -42.78 -10.83 -9.86
CA ARG A 499 -42.95 -12.25 -10.23
C ARG A 499 -44.30 -12.78 -9.76
N ALA A 500 -44.96 -13.56 -10.62
CA ALA A 500 -46.21 -14.23 -10.27
C ALA A 500 -45.98 -15.37 -9.26
N GLU A 501 -44.98 -16.21 -9.54
CA GLU A 501 -44.64 -17.37 -8.72
C GLU A 501 -43.70 -17.02 -7.56
N PRO A 502 -43.86 -17.68 -6.40
CA PRO A 502 -42.91 -17.53 -5.31
C PRO A 502 -41.53 -18.10 -5.69
N VAL A 503 -40.50 -17.65 -4.98
CA VAL A 503 -39.12 -18.08 -5.18
C VAL A 503 -38.59 -18.83 -3.96
N ASN A 504 -37.66 -19.77 -4.18
CA ASN A 504 -36.92 -20.44 -3.11
C ASN A 504 -35.54 -19.80 -2.96
N VAL A 505 -35.31 -19.06 -1.87
CA VAL A 505 -34.04 -18.33 -1.67
C VAL A 505 -32.83 -19.23 -1.58
N THR A 506 -32.98 -20.47 -1.10
CA THR A 506 -31.88 -21.45 -1.04
C THR A 506 -31.50 -21.94 -2.43
N GLU A 507 -32.48 -22.25 -3.28
CA GLU A 507 -32.21 -22.64 -4.67
C GLU A 507 -31.58 -21.50 -5.47
N LEU A 508 -32.09 -20.27 -5.29
CA LEU A 508 -31.55 -19.09 -5.97
C LEU A 508 -30.09 -18.83 -5.60
N ILE A 509 -29.72 -18.84 -4.32
CA ILE A 509 -28.33 -18.55 -3.93
C ILE A 509 -27.36 -19.64 -4.38
N LEU A 510 -27.77 -20.92 -4.29
CA LEU A 510 -26.96 -22.03 -4.78
C LEU A 510 -26.77 -21.95 -6.30
N TYR A 511 -27.80 -21.57 -7.05
CA TYR A 511 -27.67 -21.35 -8.49
C TYR A 511 -26.80 -20.13 -8.81
N ALA A 512 -26.95 -19.00 -8.11
CA ALA A 512 -26.13 -17.81 -8.31
C ALA A 512 -24.63 -18.07 -8.09
N GLN A 513 -24.27 -18.95 -7.17
CA GLN A 513 -22.88 -19.37 -6.91
C GLN A 513 -22.25 -20.20 -8.03
N THR A 514 -23.07 -20.70 -8.96
CA THR A 514 -22.58 -21.36 -10.16
C THR A 514 -22.22 -20.39 -11.27
N TYR A 515 -22.33 -19.07 -11.09
CA TYR A 515 -21.84 -18.11 -12.08
C TYR A 515 -20.31 -18.13 -12.18
N PRO A 516 -19.71 -18.04 -13.38
CA PRO A 516 -20.35 -18.04 -14.71
C PRO A 516 -20.57 -19.45 -15.30
N ALA A 517 -20.27 -20.51 -14.55
CA ALA A 517 -20.30 -21.91 -14.98
C ALA A 517 -21.67 -22.42 -15.46
N LYS A 518 -22.76 -22.09 -14.76
CA LYS A 518 -24.14 -22.44 -15.16
C LYS A 518 -25.06 -21.22 -15.21
N CYS A 519 -24.91 -20.30 -14.25
CA CYS A 519 -25.70 -19.08 -14.15
C CYS A 519 -25.09 -17.97 -15.03
N THR A 520 -25.91 -17.26 -15.82
CA THR A 520 -25.46 -16.08 -16.59
C THR A 520 -25.32 -14.84 -15.71
N LEU A 521 -24.68 -13.79 -16.22
CA LEU A 521 -24.56 -12.53 -15.46
C LEU A 521 -25.94 -11.88 -15.27
N GLU A 522 -26.81 -11.90 -16.28
CA GLU A 522 -28.17 -11.36 -16.14
C GLU A 522 -28.97 -12.13 -15.10
N GLU A 523 -28.91 -13.47 -15.12
CA GLU A 523 -29.59 -14.31 -14.14
C GLU A 523 -29.08 -14.06 -12.72
N ARG A 524 -27.77 -13.97 -12.52
CA ARG A 524 -27.19 -13.67 -11.20
C ARG A 524 -27.61 -12.30 -10.70
N ASN A 525 -27.61 -11.29 -11.58
CA ASN A 525 -28.03 -9.94 -11.22
C ASN A 525 -29.51 -9.90 -10.83
N GLU A 526 -30.37 -10.62 -11.55
CA GLU A 526 -31.79 -10.78 -11.20
C GLU A 526 -31.96 -11.51 -9.85
N ILE A 527 -31.18 -12.56 -9.58
CA ILE A 527 -31.19 -13.23 -8.28
C ILE A 527 -30.77 -12.27 -7.16
N TYR A 528 -29.72 -11.50 -7.36
CA TYR A 528 -29.28 -10.51 -6.38
C TYR A 528 -30.30 -9.39 -6.18
N ALA A 529 -31.03 -8.99 -7.21
CA ALA A 529 -32.15 -8.06 -7.09
C ALA A 529 -33.28 -8.64 -6.23
N ILE A 530 -33.65 -9.90 -6.46
CA ILE A 530 -34.63 -10.64 -5.67
C ILE A 530 -34.19 -10.73 -4.19
N LEU A 531 -32.97 -11.19 -3.93
CA LEU A 531 -32.45 -11.35 -2.58
C LEU A 531 -32.28 -10.01 -1.86
N SER A 532 -31.93 -8.93 -2.57
CA SER A 532 -31.89 -7.57 -2.02
C SER A 532 -33.26 -7.13 -1.56
N TYR A 533 -34.28 -7.28 -2.41
CA TYR A 533 -35.65 -6.92 -2.06
C TYR A 533 -36.18 -7.75 -0.89
N ILE A 534 -35.94 -9.07 -0.89
CA ILE A 534 -36.35 -9.94 0.21
C ILE A 534 -35.66 -9.51 1.51
N THR A 535 -34.36 -9.19 1.48
CA THR A 535 -33.67 -8.72 2.68
C THR A 535 -34.20 -7.39 3.18
N CYS A 536 -34.47 -6.46 2.26
CA CYS A 536 -35.07 -5.17 2.56
C CYS A 536 -36.47 -5.31 3.17
N SER A 537 -37.33 -6.14 2.60
CA SER A 537 -38.74 -6.26 2.99
C SER A 537 -38.96 -7.17 4.19
N GLU A 538 -38.22 -8.27 4.29
CA GLU A 538 -38.37 -9.25 5.37
C GLU A 538 -37.44 -8.97 6.55
N VAL A 539 -36.39 -8.15 6.39
CA VAL A 539 -35.41 -7.81 7.44
C VAL A 539 -34.92 -9.05 8.22
N PRO A 540 -34.46 -10.12 7.55
CA PRO A 540 -33.90 -11.28 8.26
C PRO A 540 -32.60 -10.92 9.01
N VAL A 541 -31.90 -9.93 8.47
CA VAL A 541 -30.75 -9.24 9.04
C VAL A 541 -30.97 -7.74 8.92
N PHE A 542 -30.32 -6.96 9.79
CA PHE A 542 -30.33 -5.51 9.75
C PHE A 542 -28.90 -4.96 9.76
N THR A 543 -28.50 -4.41 8.62
CA THR A 543 -27.16 -3.82 8.45
C THR A 543 -27.10 -2.46 9.14
N LEU A 544 -26.11 -2.25 10.01
CA LEU A 544 -25.95 -1.02 10.80
C LEU A 544 -24.98 -0.03 10.15
N TYR A 545 -23.68 -0.35 10.13
CA TYR A 545 -22.65 0.59 9.68
C TYR A 545 -21.33 -0.12 9.40
N SER A 546 -20.48 0.54 8.62
CA SER A 546 -19.08 0.15 8.37
C SER A 546 -18.14 1.07 9.16
N PRO A 547 -17.18 0.54 9.94
CA PRO A 547 -16.10 1.38 10.47
C PRO A 547 -15.23 1.95 9.36
N THR A 548 -14.67 3.13 9.56
CA THR A 548 -13.57 3.65 8.74
C THR A 548 -12.24 3.14 9.31
N ALA A 549 -11.50 2.39 8.50
CA ALA A 549 -10.12 2.05 8.79
C ALA A 549 -9.20 3.18 8.33
N TYR A 550 -8.20 3.50 9.13
CA TYR A 550 -7.19 4.49 8.84
C TYR A 550 -5.82 3.84 8.65
N MET A 551 -5.15 4.21 7.57
CA MET A 551 -3.76 3.84 7.31
C MET A 551 -2.87 5.08 7.48
N TYR A 552 -1.93 4.98 8.41
CA TYR A 552 -0.91 5.98 8.69
C TYR A 552 0.36 5.56 7.96
N LEU A 553 0.75 6.31 6.92
CA LEU A 553 1.88 6.00 6.05
C LEU A 553 3.00 7.00 6.29
N ASN A 554 4.17 6.55 6.74
CA ASN A 554 5.30 7.44 6.97
C ASN A 554 5.96 7.79 5.64
N VAL A 555 5.67 8.98 5.11
CA VAL A 555 6.18 9.45 3.82
C VAL A 555 7.57 10.07 3.92
N HIS A 556 8.13 10.17 5.13
CA HIS A 556 9.49 10.63 5.34
C HIS A 556 10.50 9.50 5.16
N THR A 557 10.24 8.32 5.73
CA THR A 557 11.15 7.17 5.68
C THR A 557 10.97 6.32 4.43
N PHE A 558 9.74 6.17 3.96
CA PHE A 558 9.42 5.33 2.81
C PHE A 558 8.50 6.02 1.80
N GLY A 559 8.68 5.70 0.53
CA GLY A 559 7.82 6.08 -0.58
C GLY A 559 7.25 4.86 -1.32
N GLY A 560 6.64 5.11 -2.48
CA GLY A 560 5.98 4.06 -3.27
C GLY A 560 4.60 3.62 -2.75
N TRP A 561 4.04 4.41 -1.82
CA TRP A 561 2.68 4.25 -1.33
C TRP A 561 1.65 4.49 -2.45
N PRO A 562 0.60 3.66 -2.58
CA PRO A 562 -0.48 3.90 -3.53
C PRO A 562 -1.15 5.27 -3.32
N ASP A 563 -1.74 5.83 -4.39
CA ASP A 563 -2.56 7.04 -4.29
C ASP A 563 -3.75 6.80 -3.33
N PRO A 564 -4.18 7.77 -2.51
CA PRO A 564 -5.34 7.60 -1.63
C PRO A 564 -6.64 7.21 -2.34
N ASN A 565 -6.78 7.55 -3.62
CA ASN A 565 -7.95 7.22 -4.42
C ASN A 565 -7.76 5.94 -5.24
N ASP A 566 -6.63 5.24 -5.09
CA ASP A 566 -6.39 3.97 -5.78
C ASP A 566 -7.42 2.92 -5.35
N ILE A 567 -7.96 2.19 -6.33
CA ILE A 567 -8.94 1.12 -6.13
C ILE A 567 -8.44 0.00 -5.20
N TYR A 568 -7.12 -0.13 -5.04
CA TYR A 568 -6.48 -1.02 -4.08
C TYR A 568 -7.03 -0.83 -2.66
N TRP A 569 -7.28 0.43 -2.24
CA TRP A 569 -7.81 0.74 -0.92
C TRP A 569 -9.25 0.26 -0.74
N LEU A 570 -10.06 0.29 -1.80
CA LEU A 570 -11.47 -0.12 -1.81
C LEU A 570 -11.68 -1.65 -1.70
N GLY A 571 -10.62 -2.41 -1.46
CA GLY A 571 -10.65 -3.86 -1.26
C GLY A 571 -9.75 -4.31 -0.12
N LEU A 572 -8.83 -5.23 -0.42
CA LEU A 572 -7.91 -5.82 0.57
C LEU A 572 -6.91 -4.80 1.15
N GLY A 573 -6.68 -3.67 0.48
CA GLY A 573 -5.86 -2.56 0.99
C GLY A 573 -6.36 -1.99 2.32
N SER A 574 -7.68 -2.07 2.57
CA SER A 574 -8.30 -1.63 3.83
C SER A 574 -8.15 -2.63 5.00
N TYR A 575 -7.58 -3.80 4.78
CA TYR A 575 -7.31 -4.79 5.83
C TYR A 575 -5.86 -4.70 6.27
N GLU A 576 -5.61 -4.78 7.57
CA GLU A 576 -4.27 -4.57 8.15
C GLU A 576 -3.15 -5.41 7.50
N ALA A 577 -3.25 -6.74 7.59
CA ALA A 577 -2.21 -7.65 7.09
C ALA A 577 -2.27 -7.78 5.57
N HIS A 578 -3.46 -7.97 5.00
CA HIS A 578 -3.62 -8.14 3.55
C HIS A 578 -3.22 -6.89 2.76
N GLY A 579 -3.52 -5.70 3.30
CA GLY A 579 -3.15 -4.43 2.70
C GLY A 579 -1.64 -4.35 2.57
N SER A 580 -0.93 -4.18 3.69
CA SER A 580 0.53 -4.01 3.65
C SER A 580 1.27 -5.12 2.88
N SER A 581 0.87 -6.40 3.01
CA SER A 581 1.54 -7.53 2.35
C SER A 581 1.69 -7.41 0.84
N TYR A 582 0.72 -6.82 0.14
CA TYR A 582 0.77 -6.64 -1.30
C TYR A 582 1.91 -5.70 -1.70
N LEU A 583 2.07 -4.60 -0.97
CA LEU A 583 3.08 -3.58 -1.26
C LEU A 583 4.50 -4.12 -1.12
N PHE A 584 4.73 -5.03 -0.16
CA PHE A 584 6.00 -5.75 -0.02
C PHE A 584 6.19 -6.81 -1.11
N ARG A 585 5.18 -7.64 -1.37
CA ARG A 585 5.25 -8.71 -2.39
C ARG A 585 5.45 -8.18 -3.81
N TRP A 586 5.05 -6.94 -4.09
CA TRP A 586 5.29 -6.26 -5.37
C TRP A 586 6.49 -5.29 -5.34
N LEU A 587 7.27 -5.28 -4.26
CA LEU A 587 8.44 -4.41 -4.09
C LEU A 587 8.11 -2.92 -4.29
N MET A 588 6.88 -2.51 -3.96
CA MET A 588 6.38 -1.15 -4.17
C MET A 588 6.95 -0.18 -3.14
N ILE A 589 7.10 -0.62 -1.89
CA ILE A 589 7.66 0.21 -0.82
C ILE A 589 9.16 0.36 -1.03
N LYS A 590 9.61 1.61 -1.12
CA LYS A 590 11.01 1.98 -1.37
C LYS A 590 11.48 2.94 -0.28
N PRO A 591 12.73 2.84 0.20
CA PRO A 591 13.26 3.82 1.14
C PRO A 591 13.35 5.20 0.50
N ASN A 592 13.20 6.24 1.31
CA ASN A 592 13.55 7.59 0.92
C ASN A 592 14.98 7.91 1.35
N PHE A 593 15.70 8.63 0.49
CA PHE A 593 17.03 9.13 0.78
C PHE A 593 17.09 10.65 0.66
N ASP A 594 17.98 11.25 1.42
CA ASP A 594 18.24 12.69 1.34
C ASP A 594 19.03 13.01 0.05
N LEU A 595 18.50 13.95 -0.73
CA LEU A 595 19.21 14.69 -1.78
C LEU A 595 19.50 16.09 -1.24
N THR A 596 20.78 16.42 -1.07
CA THR A 596 21.23 17.76 -0.67
C THR A 596 21.81 18.50 -1.85
N ILE A 597 21.17 19.60 -2.26
CA ILE A 597 21.65 20.48 -3.33
C ILE A 597 22.34 21.69 -2.70
N SER A 598 23.55 22.01 -3.16
CA SER A 598 24.34 23.16 -2.70
C SER A 598 24.95 23.93 -3.87
N VAL A 599 25.43 25.15 -3.59
CA VAL A 599 26.15 26.00 -4.54
C VAL A 599 27.50 26.41 -3.94
N SER A 600 28.53 26.49 -4.78
CA SER A 600 29.88 26.88 -4.37
C SER A 600 30.55 27.76 -5.42
N PRO A 601 31.05 28.97 -5.07
CA PRO A 601 30.92 29.61 -3.77
C PRO A 601 29.46 30.05 -3.49
N GLU A 602 29.15 30.32 -2.21
CA GLU A 602 27.87 30.92 -1.84
C GLU A 602 27.69 32.26 -2.57
N GLY A 603 26.51 32.47 -3.15
CA GLY A 603 26.22 33.64 -3.99
C GLY A 603 26.75 33.58 -5.44
N GLY A 604 27.51 32.53 -5.82
CA GLY A 604 28.03 32.36 -7.19
C GLY A 604 26.96 32.03 -8.24
N GLY A 605 25.79 31.57 -7.80
CA GLY A 605 24.65 31.24 -8.64
C GLY A 605 23.49 30.62 -7.86
N THR A 606 22.48 30.15 -8.59
CA THR A 606 21.33 29.42 -8.04
C THR A 606 21.13 28.10 -8.74
N THR A 607 20.31 27.22 -8.14
CA THR A 607 19.85 25.99 -8.77
C THR A 607 18.32 25.95 -8.83
N SER A 608 17.77 25.16 -9.75
CA SER A 608 16.37 24.76 -9.77
C SER A 608 16.28 23.23 -9.84
N PRO A 609 15.76 22.53 -8.82
CA PRO A 609 15.25 23.05 -7.53
C PRO A 609 16.28 23.84 -6.73
N ALA A 610 15.79 24.74 -5.86
CA ALA A 610 16.64 25.58 -5.02
C ALA A 610 17.53 24.76 -4.08
N PRO A 611 18.69 25.29 -3.65
CA PRO A 611 19.56 24.63 -2.69
C PRO A 611 18.81 24.26 -1.40
N GLY A 612 19.15 23.11 -0.84
CA GLY A 612 18.50 22.54 0.33
C GLY A 612 18.48 21.02 0.31
N THR A 613 17.97 20.44 1.38
CA THR A 613 17.81 18.99 1.50
C THR A 613 16.35 18.61 1.27
N THR A 614 16.13 17.67 0.35
CA THR A 614 14.81 17.07 0.11
C THR A 614 14.92 15.56 0.21
N ARG A 615 13.83 14.89 0.60
CA ARG A 615 13.76 13.42 0.61
C ARG A 615 13.15 12.93 -0.68
N GLN A 616 13.83 11.97 -1.29
CA GLN A 616 13.45 11.39 -2.57
C GLN A 616 13.37 9.87 -2.44
N THR A 617 12.31 9.28 -2.96
CA THR A 617 12.15 7.83 -2.99
C THR A 617 13.22 7.19 -3.89
N LYS A 618 13.77 6.05 -3.48
CA LYS A 618 14.76 5.30 -4.25
C LYS A 618 14.33 5.11 -5.71
N GLY A 619 15.24 5.33 -6.64
CA GLY A 619 15.02 5.28 -8.09
C GLY A 619 14.44 6.56 -8.70
N THR A 620 14.09 7.57 -7.88
CA THR A 620 13.63 8.88 -8.39
C THR A 620 14.73 9.54 -9.21
N LYS A 621 14.38 10.06 -10.39
CA LYS A 621 15.25 10.88 -11.24
C LYS A 621 14.98 12.35 -10.98
N VAL A 622 15.94 13.07 -10.44
CA VAL A 622 15.85 14.51 -10.19
C VAL A 622 16.70 15.26 -11.20
N THR A 623 16.07 16.17 -11.95
CA THR A 623 16.77 17.07 -12.87
C THR A 623 17.02 18.40 -12.16
N VAL A 624 18.27 18.85 -12.15
CA VAL A 624 18.70 20.11 -11.54
C VAL A 624 19.40 20.98 -12.57
N THR A 625 19.04 22.25 -12.61
CA THR A 625 19.65 23.26 -13.50
C THR A 625 20.33 24.34 -12.69
N ALA A 626 21.58 24.67 -13.04
CA ALA A 626 22.36 25.75 -12.45
C ALA A 626 22.26 27.04 -13.28
N THR A 627 22.05 28.15 -12.61
CA THR A 627 22.02 29.50 -13.21
C THR A 627 23.09 30.37 -12.55
N PRO A 628 24.16 30.77 -13.25
CA PRO A 628 25.20 31.63 -12.69
C PRO A 628 24.65 33.00 -12.27
N ALA A 629 25.20 33.53 -11.17
CA ALA A 629 24.99 34.93 -10.81
C ALA A 629 25.79 35.85 -11.75
N SER A 630 25.47 37.15 -11.75
CA SER A 630 26.24 38.13 -12.49
C SER A 630 27.72 38.10 -12.06
N GLY A 631 28.64 38.06 -13.02
CA GLY A 631 30.08 37.95 -12.74
C GLY A 631 30.58 36.53 -12.48
N PHE A 632 29.76 35.50 -12.68
CA PHE A 632 30.14 34.09 -12.55
C PHE A 632 29.77 33.28 -13.81
N ALA A 633 30.50 32.19 -14.02
CA ALA A 633 30.17 31.13 -14.96
C ALA A 633 29.95 29.81 -14.22
N PHE A 634 29.06 28.97 -14.73
CA PHE A 634 28.94 27.59 -14.26
C PHE A 634 30.16 26.80 -14.74
N LYS A 635 30.82 26.10 -13.82
CA LYS A 635 32.00 25.27 -14.09
C LYS A 635 31.63 23.81 -14.25
N GLU A 636 31.07 23.22 -13.21
CA GLU A 636 30.77 21.79 -13.15
C GLU A 636 29.75 21.46 -12.06
N TRP A 637 29.13 20.29 -12.18
CA TRP A 637 28.46 19.61 -11.08
C TRP A 637 29.44 18.72 -10.34
N ARG A 638 29.30 18.63 -9.02
CA ARG A 638 29.94 17.59 -8.21
C ARG A 638 28.87 16.74 -7.55
N LEU A 639 28.89 15.45 -7.87
CA LEU A 639 28.03 14.44 -7.26
C LEU A 639 28.85 13.68 -6.23
N ASP A 640 28.44 13.74 -4.96
CA ASP A 640 29.15 13.10 -3.84
C ASP A 640 30.65 13.46 -3.80
N GLY A 641 30.96 14.73 -4.09
CA GLY A 641 32.33 15.28 -4.10
C GLY A 641 33.13 14.98 -5.37
N VAL A 642 32.58 14.25 -6.33
CA VAL A 642 33.25 13.87 -7.59
C VAL A 642 32.65 14.65 -8.76
N SER A 643 33.48 15.13 -9.69
CA SER A 643 33.02 15.83 -10.90
C SER A 643 32.03 14.96 -11.69
N ALA A 644 30.88 15.53 -12.01
CA ALA A 644 29.73 14.84 -12.60
C ALA A 644 29.26 15.45 -13.94
N GLY A 645 30.00 16.44 -14.46
CA GLY A 645 29.78 17.02 -15.78
C GLY A 645 29.71 18.55 -15.80
N THR A 646 29.84 19.13 -16.99
CA THR A 646 29.92 20.58 -17.22
C THR A 646 28.67 21.18 -17.89
N SER A 647 27.66 20.35 -18.17
CA SER A 647 26.35 20.84 -18.61
C SER A 647 25.65 21.57 -17.46
N PRO A 648 25.05 22.75 -17.68
CA PRO A 648 24.32 23.49 -16.64
C PRO A 648 23.09 22.74 -16.14
N THR A 649 22.62 21.71 -16.85
CA THR A 649 21.56 20.79 -16.41
C THR A 649 22.12 19.39 -16.21
N ILE A 650 21.78 18.75 -15.10
CA ILE A 650 22.12 17.36 -14.76
C ILE A 650 20.87 16.60 -14.28
N THR A 651 20.79 15.31 -14.58
CA THR A 651 19.78 14.40 -14.00
C THR A 651 20.48 13.35 -13.15
N VAL A 652 20.10 13.26 -11.87
CA VAL A 652 20.64 12.29 -10.91
C VAL A 652 19.56 11.26 -10.54
N THR A 653 19.93 9.99 -10.43
CA THR A 653 19.05 8.94 -9.88
C THR A 653 19.40 8.73 -8.41
N ILE A 654 18.39 8.78 -7.54
CA ILE A 654 18.59 8.69 -6.09
C ILE A 654 18.51 7.23 -5.67
N ASP A 655 19.65 6.62 -5.38
CA ASP A 655 19.72 5.22 -4.90
C ASP A 655 20.23 5.07 -3.47
N LYS A 656 20.74 6.17 -2.90
CA LYS A 656 21.27 6.32 -1.56
C LYS A 656 21.24 7.80 -1.17
N LYS A 657 21.74 8.14 0.02
CA LYS A 657 22.02 9.54 0.38
C LYS A 657 22.96 10.17 -0.66
N THR A 658 22.57 11.34 -1.19
CA THR A 658 23.26 11.99 -2.31
C THR A 658 23.45 13.48 -2.04
N SER A 659 24.63 13.99 -2.36
CA SER A 659 24.98 15.41 -2.37
C SER A 659 25.30 15.87 -3.79
N LEU A 660 24.69 16.97 -4.21
CA LEU A 660 24.88 17.56 -5.52
C LEU A 660 25.26 19.05 -5.36
N GLU A 661 26.48 19.39 -5.75
CA GLU A 661 27.01 20.75 -5.64
C GLU A 661 27.17 21.36 -7.04
N ALA A 662 26.58 22.54 -7.25
CA ALA A 662 26.85 23.37 -8.42
C ALA A 662 28.08 24.24 -8.17
N VAL A 663 29.13 24.07 -8.97
CA VAL A 663 30.36 24.84 -8.85
C VAL A 663 30.36 25.98 -9.86
N PHE A 664 30.53 27.21 -9.37
CA PHE A 664 30.65 28.42 -10.16
C PHE A 664 32.06 29.01 -10.02
N VAL A 665 32.53 29.68 -11.07
CA VAL A 665 33.81 30.39 -11.09
C VAL A 665 33.62 31.85 -11.44
N PRO A 666 34.35 32.78 -10.82
CA PRO A 666 34.32 34.18 -11.20
C PRO A 666 34.69 34.39 -12.68
N MET A 667 34.05 35.37 -13.30
CA MET A 667 34.40 35.90 -14.61
C MET A 667 35.05 37.27 -14.45
N PHE A 668 36.12 37.49 -15.20
CA PHE A 668 36.83 38.77 -15.21
C PHE A 668 36.90 39.35 -16.63
N GLY A 669 37.02 40.68 -16.70
CA GLY A 669 37.12 41.41 -17.97
C GLY A 669 38.57 41.49 -18.46
N LEU A 670 38.79 41.34 -19.76
CA LEU A 670 40.03 41.75 -20.43
C LEU A 670 39.69 42.86 -21.44
N THR A 671 40.13 44.08 -21.17
CA THR A 671 39.99 45.21 -22.09
C THR A 671 41.25 45.35 -22.93
N ILE A 672 41.14 45.12 -24.24
CA ILE A 672 42.24 45.26 -25.21
C ILE A 672 42.18 46.64 -25.85
N LYS A 673 43.30 47.37 -25.84
CA LYS A 673 43.48 48.72 -26.39
C LYS A 673 44.69 48.78 -27.33
N VAL A 674 44.70 49.78 -28.21
CA VAL A 674 45.80 50.07 -29.14
C VAL A 674 46.14 51.55 -29.06
N THR A 675 47.43 51.87 -28.94
CA THR A 675 47.92 53.27 -28.84
C THR A 675 49.16 53.49 -29.72
N PRO A 676 49.16 54.50 -30.62
CA PRO A 676 48.01 55.30 -31.03
C PRO A 676 46.98 54.42 -31.80
N SER A 677 45.72 54.83 -31.86
CA SER A 677 44.61 54.03 -32.44
C SER A 677 44.82 53.60 -33.90
N GLU A 678 45.59 54.38 -34.66
CA GLU A 678 45.97 54.14 -36.05
C GLU A 678 47.25 53.32 -36.21
N GLY A 679 47.93 52.96 -35.10
CA GLY A 679 49.24 52.32 -35.11
C GLY A 679 49.25 50.83 -35.47
N GLY A 680 48.10 50.15 -35.36
CA GLY A 680 47.99 48.72 -35.66
C GLY A 680 46.65 48.13 -35.24
N SER A 681 46.55 46.80 -35.26
CA SER A 681 45.40 46.04 -34.77
C SER A 681 45.84 44.92 -33.84
N THR A 682 44.89 44.36 -33.10
CA THR A 682 45.09 43.16 -32.28
C THR A 682 44.15 42.04 -32.72
N SER A 683 44.51 40.80 -32.39
CA SER A 683 43.61 39.63 -32.45
C SER A 683 43.61 38.94 -31.08
N PRO A 684 42.50 38.91 -30.33
CA PRO A 684 41.21 39.55 -30.64
C PRO A 684 41.30 41.07 -30.82
N ALA A 685 40.34 41.65 -31.55
CA ALA A 685 40.28 43.09 -31.82
C ALA A 685 40.18 43.91 -30.51
N PRO A 686 40.50 45.22 -30.54
CA PRO A 686 40.30 46.07 -29.37
C PRO A 686 38.84 46.05 -28.91
N GLY A 687 38.63 45.85 -27.62
CA GLY A 687 37.31 45.60 -27.06
C GLY A 687 37.40 45.07 -25.63
N THR A 688 36.25 44.88 -24.97
CA THR A 688 36.17 44.23 -23.66
C THR A 688 35.58 42.85 -23.82
N TYR A 689 36.31 41.85 -23.32
CA TYR A 689 35.95 40.45 -23.36
C TYR A 689 35.81 39.93 -21.93
N SER A 690 35.01 38.89 -21.73
CA SER A 690 34.86 38.25 -20.42
C SER A 690 35.33 36.81 -20.49
N TYR A 691 36.18 36.44 -19.54
CA TYR A 691 36.84 35.14 -19.45
C TYR A 691 36.65 34.58 -18.05
N VAL A 692 36.71 33.25 -17.90
CA VAL A 692 36.65 32.64 -16.57
C VAL A 692 38.02 32.74 -15.90
N MET A 693 38.02 32.83 -14.57
CA MET A 693 39.26 32.85 -13.79
C MET A 693 40.17 31.67 -14.16
N GLY A 694 41.42 31.96 -14.49
CA GLY A 694 42.45 31.00 -14.90
C GLY A 694 42.60 30.81 -16.42
N ASP A 695 41.72 31.40 -17.23
CA ASP A 695 41.85 31.38 -18.70
C ASP A 695 43.19 32.00 -19.13
N LYS A 696 43.81 31.40 -20.16
CA LYS A 696 45.02 31.93 -20.79
C LYS A 696 44.67 32.49 -22.17
N VAL A 697 44.56 33.81 -22.24
CA VAL A 697 44.15 34.52 -23.44
C VAL A 697 45.38 34.97 -24.22
N THR A 698 45.53 34.48 -25.44
CA THR A 698 46.64 34.90 -26.32
C THR A 698 46.19 36.03 -27.22
N VAL A 699 46.93 37.14 -27.21
CA VAL A 699 46.66 38.33 -28.03
C VAL A 699 47.87 38.60 -28.91
N THR A 700 47.63 38.88 -30.20
CA THR A 700 48.67 39.20 -31.18
C THR A 700 48.48 40.59 -31.75
N ALA A 701 49.54 41.38 -31.81
CA ALA A 701 49.60 42.72 -32.38
C ALA A 701 50.12 42.68 -33.82
N SER A 702 49.43 43.39 -34.71
CA SER A 702 49.79 43.57 -36.12
C SER A 702 49.98 45.06 -36.41
N PRO A 703 51.22 45.54 -36.65
CA PRO A 703 51.47 46.94 -36.96
C PRO A 703 50.79 47.39 -38.25
N ALA A 704 50.25 48.61 -38.25
CA ALA A 704 49.77 49.27 -39.47
C ALA A 704 50.97 49.77 -40.30
N PHE A 705 50.73 50.07 -41.58
CA PHE A 705 51.76 50.61 -42.46
C PHE A 705 52.38 51.90 -41.87
N GLY A 706 53.72 51.91 -41.77
CA GLY A 706 54.48 53.04 -41.18
C GLY A 706 54.67 52.99 -39.67
N TYR A 707 54.25 51.90 -39.01
CA TYR A 707 54.43 51.67 -37.57
C TYR A 707 55.16 50.35 -37.31
N THR A 708 55.82 50.26 -36.16
CA THR A 708 56.31 49.00 -35.60
C THR A 708 55.66 48.76 -34.24
N PHE A 709 55.50 47.48 -33.88
CA PHE A 709 55.09 47.12 -32.53
C PHE A 709 56.23 47.42 -31.57
N LYS A 710 55.94 48.15 -30.49
CA LYS A 710 56.93 48.56 -29.49
C LYS A 710 56.89 47.63 -28.29
N GLU A 711 55.75 47.55 -27.63
CA GLU A 711 55.56 46.78 -26.40
C GLU A 711 54.08 46.52 -26.10
N TRP A 712 53.82 45.51 -25.29
CA TRP A 712 52.57 45.34 -24.57
C TRP A 712 52.66 46.07 -23.23
N ARG A 713 51.56 46.69 -22.81
CA ARG A 713 51.37 47.13 -21.42
C ARG A 713 50.19 46.40 -20.81
N LEU A 714 50.43 45.67 -19.73
CA LEU A 714 49.38 45.05 -18.93
C LEU A 714 49.18 45.92 -17.69
N ASP A 715 47.96 46.44 -17.52
CA ASP A 715 47.59 47.33 -16.41
C ASP A 715 48.51 48.54 -16.24
N GLY A 716 48.99 49.08 -17.36
CA GLY A 716 49.87 50.25 -17.41
C GLY A 716 51.36 49.95 -17.23
N VAL A 717 51.75 48.69 -17.01
CA VAL A 717 53.14 48.26 -16.85
C VAL A 717 53.62 47.50 -18.09
N SER A 718 54.86 47.75 -18.54
CA SER A 718 55.45 47.04 -19.68
C SER A 718 55.47 45.52 -19.43
N ALA A 719 54.90 44.76 -20.37
CA ALA A 719 54.64 43.32 -20.25
C ALA A 719 55.35 42.48 -21.34
N GLY A 720 56.15 43.11 -22.20
CA GLY A 720 57.00 42.44 -23.19
C GLY A 720 56.96 43.06 -24.58
N THR A 721 57.95 42.73 -25.41
CA THR A 721 58.14 43.30 -26.76
C THR A 721 57.86 42.31 -27.89
N SER A 722 57.47 41.07 -27.55
CA SER A 722 57.01 40.09 -28.53
C SER A 722 55.65 40.52 -29.12
N PRO A 723 55.42 40.39 -30.43
CA PRO A 723 54.13 40.72 -31.05
C PRO A 723 52.97 39.84 -30.55
N THR A 724 53.27 38.73 -29.87
CA THR A 724 52.27 37.88 -29.21
C THR A 724 52.52 37.84 -27.70
N ILE A 725 51.45 37.98 -26.91
CA ILE A 725 51.44 37.85 -25.45
C ILE A 725 50.31 36.92 -25.00
N THR A 726 50.53 36.19 -23.90
CA THR A 726 49.49 35.40 -23.23
C THR A 726 49.20 36.01 -21.86
N VAL A 727 47.97 36.43 -21.63
CA VAL A 727 47.48 36.97 -20.36
C VAL A 727 46.76 35.85 -19.61
N THR A 728 47.14 35.60 -18.36
CA THR A 728 46.38 34.72 -17.47
C THR A 728 45.35 35.57 -16.75
N ILE A 729 44.08 35.19 -16.81
CA ILE A 729 42.97 35.95 -16.24
C ILE A 729 42.84 35.59 -14.75
N ASP A 730 43.48 36.36 -13.87
CA ASP A 730 43.34 36.22 -12.41
C ASP A 730 42.56 37.39 -11.76
N ALA A 731 42.42 38.50 -12.48
CA ALA A 731 41.56 39.64 -12.19
C ALA A 731 41.08 40.31 -13.49
N THR A 732 40.37 41.43 -13.37
CA THR A 732 40.05 42.28 -14.54
C THR A 732 41.31 43.03 -14.98
N HIS A 733 41.71 42.86 -16.23
CA HIS A 733 42.93 43.45 -16.80
C HIS A 733 42.64 44.41 -17.96
N THR A 734 43.54 45.36 -18.17
CA THR A 734 43.64 46.16 -19.39
C THR A 734 44.96 45.83 -20.10
N LEU A 735 44.87 45.32 -21.33
CA LEU A 735 46.02 45.05 -22.19
C LEU A 735 46.10 46.11 -23.31
N GLU A 736 47.22 46.82 -23.40
CA GLU A 736 47.45 47.86 -24.39
C GLU A 736 48.60 47.47 -25.32
N ALA A 737 48.34 47.41 -26.63
CA ALA A 737 49.37 47.31 -27.67
C ALA A 737 49.91 48.71 -27.99
N VAL A 738 51.19 48.95 -27.70
CA VAL A 738 51.84 50.21 -28.01
C VAL A 738 52.60 50.08 -29.33
N PHE A 739 52.29 50.96 -30.27
CA PHE A 739 52.99 51.07 -31.55
C PHE A 739 53.74 52.39 -31.63
N GLU A 740 54.87 52.38 -32.32
CA GLU A 740 55.61 53.61 -32.61
C GLU A 740 55.80 53.79 -34.11
N ARG A 741 55.71 55.03 -34.55
CA ARG A 741 55.87 55.37 -35.97
C ARG A 741 57.32 55.16 -36.36
N ILE A 742 57.57 54.46 -37.45
CA ILE A 742 58.92 54.25 -37.97
C ILE A 742 59.48 55.64 -38.36
N PRO A 743 60.59 56.12 -37.76
CA PRO A 743 61.16 57.43 -38.09
C PRO A 743 61.60 57.45 -39.55
N TYR A 744 61.24 58.51 -40.29
CA TYR A 744 61.79 58.76 -41.63
C TYR A 744 63.23 59.28 -41.48
N GLU A 745 64.20 58.38 -41.33
CA GLU A 745 65.60 58.64 -41.67
C GLU A 745 66.16 57.51 -42.56
N LEU A 746 66.56 57.92 -43.77
CA LEU A 746 67.49 57.26 -44.70
C LEU A 746 67.42 55.72 -44.86
N TYR A 747 66.73 55.27 -45.92
CA TYR A 747 67.21 54.16 -46.75
C TYR A 747 67.50 54.69 -48.17
N ILE A 748 68.58 55.48 -48.28
CA ILE A 748 69.34 55.57 -49.53
C ILE A 748 70.33 54.40 -49.47
N GLY A 749 70.08 53.35 -50.27
CA GLY A 749 70.90 52.13 -50.27
C GLY A 749 70.28 50.97 -51.07
N VAL A 750 70.12 51.19 -52.37
CA VAL A 750 69.74 50.30 -53.50
C VAL A 750 70.45 48.91 -53.40
N PRO A 751 69.88 47.76 -53.85
CA PRO A 751 69.33 47.66 -55.19
C PRO A 751 67.99 46.97 -55.42
N VAL A 752 67.19 47.71 -56.18
CA VAL A 752 66.46 47.25 -57.37
C VAL A 752 67.34 46.31 -58.21
N ALA A 753 67.36 45.03 -57.84
CA ALA A 753 67.94 43.95 -58.66
C ALA A 753 66.88 42.94 -59.15
N ILE A 754 65.61 43.11 -58.76
CA ILE A 754 64.55 42.15 -59.14
C ILE A 754 63.54 42.71 -60.16
N VAL A 755 63.48 44.04 -60.35
CA VAL A 755 62.56 44.65 -61.34
C VAL A 755 63.17 44.72 -62.75
N VAL A 756 64.49 44.58 -62.91
CA VAL A 756 65.14 44.52 -64.25
C VAL A 756 64.99 43.14 -64.91
N ILE A 757 64.80 42.06 -64.14
CA ILE A 757 64.56 40.71 -64.70
C ILE A 757 63.10 40.53 -65.14
N ALA A 758 62.14 41.21 -64.51
CA ALA A 758 60.73 41.19 -64.93
C ALA A 758 60.47 42.06 -66.18
N LEU A 759 61.21 43.16 -66.38
CA LEU A 759 61.12 43.99 -67.59
C LEU A 759 61.95 43.44 -68.77
N ALA A 760 63.02 42.69 -68.50
CA ALA A 760 63.73 41.92 -69.54
C ALA A 760 62.87 40.76 -70.08
N ALA A 761 62.09 40.07 -69.23
CA ALA A 761 61.13 39.06 -69.68
C ALA A 761 59.94 39.66 -70.47
N PHE A 762 59.47 40.85 -70.09
CA PHE A 762 58.37 41.54 -70.78
C PHE A 762 58.79 42.08 -72.18
N PHE A 763 60.03 42.51 -72.36
CA PHE A 763 60.55 42.95 -73.68
C PHE A 763 61.14 41.81 -74.54
N LEU A 764 61.62 40.71 -73.95
CA LEU A 764 62.02 39.50 -74.71
C LEU A 764 60.82 38.68 -75.22
N LEU A 765 59.65 38.74 -74.55
CA LEU A 765 58.41 38.10 -75.03
C LEU A 765 57.61 38.92 -76.05
N ARG A 766 57.88 40.23 -76.20
CA ARG A 766 57.20 41.09 -77.19
C ARG A 766 57.92 41.23 -78.54
N ARG A 767 59.13 40.68 -78.68
CA ARG A 767 59.91 40.70 -79.95
C ARG A 767 59.93 39.37 -80.74
N ARG A 768 59.08 38.38 -80.38
CA ARG A 768 58.89 37.12 -81.15
C ARG A 768 57.45 36.85 -81.62
N ARG A 769 56.59 37.87 -81.69
CA ARG A 769 55.33 37.84 -82.45
C ARG A 769 55.16 39.09 -83.33
N ARG A 770 56.06 39.19 -84.33
CA ARG A 770 55.80 39.70 -85.68
C ARG A 770 56.82 39.01 -86.59
N VAL A 771 56.35 38.54 -87.75
CA VAL A 771 57.02 37.70 -88.76
C VAL A 771 56.93 36.18 -88.52
N LYS A 772 55.72 35.62 -88.64
CA LYS A 772 55.27 34.97 -89.89
C LYS A 772 53.74 34.91 -89.89
N ALA A 773 53.16 35.54 -90.93
CA ALA A 773 51.76 35.78 -91.23
C ALA A 773 50.99 36.65 -90.23
#